data_AF-A0A934C727-F1
#
_entry.id   AF-A0A934C727-F1
#
_cell.length_a   1.000
_cell.length_b   1.000
_cell.length_c   1.000
_cell.angle_alpha   90.00
_cell.angle_beta   90.00
_cell.angle_gamma   90.00
#
_symmetry.space_group_name_H-M   'P 1'
#
loop_
_entity.id
_entity.type
_entity.pdbx_description
1 polymer ?
#
loop_
_entity_poly.entity_id
_entity_poly.type
_entity_poly.pdbx_seq_one_letter_code
_entity_poly.pdbx_strand_id
1 'polypeptide(L)'
;MKRTAPVVLALGLLLSGRLPAQDRPPDDSGAWAFAAGQSPVYHLRTLRAPAGGRAIVAASLDGATACFSPEGRPLWSVPGSGGFPFDLAAADIDGDGRDEVLVASGDGTLYTYGPDGALRWKFARTAPLYQVCVARDRDGNTIILTGGVEQVLYALSPQGGVLNQLKTEHCIRHLRAGDVLGTGDDSVAMVTTSSGLTGILRLFLLNPRDLSVHWHHANLSVPGMNPGKRFFSLLIDDLNRDGKAEVVLSGGWRENGVIHAYDHQGRLLFSKADPKVPNIPYRMPLLRKIVIPGDEYLLSHFGNLLIRYETTGALRDMIVGPYSFADSHFDPELQTLFLGSAVSGGTEIYAYRLDRPGWKEAYQTQRAHGRLQEIEDNLATLGRQLRAFRAPAYQPAPRKTLAISQVRDTAGYRHVEFARSITLSQKVDDPSALWCRERDRRVAYKETVEDLVRIMAEKEATGENVLVWAGHGNAFFFPLPTFARLLQVAPKHLKGFVFAEMEGTDEHTQAVVEQILFPLAELCRQHGRIILFRNKNIFWNGTCYLPFWSKVLLNERYKDVFVPGLEETNSRTQELSLAGRVGLWQAGYFTHWACRTVTDDANFNRMFEWGGQQLLTHHLRHLVATAALGADMYLSDIHAGVRGVGRYVVDGNDPLARGGTHTGDLYDQLVPFYQLLEKGVIQIPAPDQLISSSDLALVVRTPPSAAYLKHGINGHRFSFPQDQDPEMVFSRMDTYWGGSVTRTDDFSAYAMNVRQRTCNFLPQFPYGLIPIIPAYAANQARFRATITTDGEFFNDGDGQRHTASAHRPAVEQALKAAATRLPLRVEGPAHWSAARLDARHVRLTLVDPGYLDPAARRVEVVFQHLKVKAGRDVLSGEVLVPRQGRLVLTIPAGVFRIIDLELM
;
A
#
# COMPACT_ATOMS: atom_id res chain seq x y z
N MET A 1 40.48 22.59 -24.08
CA MET A 1 39.39 22.92 -25.01
C MET A 1 38.06 22.59 -24.36
N LYS A 2 37.23 23.62 -24.12
CA LYS A 2 35.89 23.50 -23.54
C LYS A 2 34.99 22.71 -24.51
N ARG A 3 34.37 21.61 -24.04
CA ARG A 3 33.26 20.96 -24.75
C ARG A 3 31.99 21.18 -23.93
N THR A 4 31.18 22.11 -24.43
CA THR A 4 29.82 22.43 -24.01
C THR A 4 28.91 21.22 -24.20
N ALA A 5 28.25 20.78 -23.13
CA ALA A 5 27.12 19.87 -23.20
C ALA A 5 25.89 20.61 -23.79
N PRO A 6 25.06 19.97 -24.63
CA PRO A 6 23.89 20.63 -25.19
C PRO A 6 22.83 20.78 -24.09
N VAL A 7 22.49 22.03 -23.79
CA VAL A 7 21.26 22.39 -23.09
C VAL A 7 20.11 22.04 -24.03
N VAL A 8 19.42 20.93 -23.76
CA VAL A 8 18.13 20.65 -24.40
C VAL A 8 17.10 21.52 -23.70
N LEU A 9 16.81 22.69 -24.27
CA LEU A 9 15.55 23.40 -24.04
C LEU A 9 14.43 22.47 -24.55
N ALA A 10 13.76 21.76 -23.67
CA ALA A 10 12.50 21.11 -23.97
C ALA A 10 11.41 22.19 -24.03
N LEU A 11 11.34 22.90 -25.16
CA LEU A 11 10.20 23.74 -25.50
C LEU A 11 8.96 22.84 -25.69
N GLY A 12 7.90 23.23 -24.99
CA GLY A 12 6.54 22.70 -24.98
C GLY A 12 6.13 21.77 -26.10
N LEU A 13 5.92 20.50 -25.75
CA LEU A 13 4.98 19.58 -26.39
C LEU A 13 4.69 18.42 -25.42
N LEU A 14 4.04 18.75 -24.31
CA LEU A 14 3.34 17.78 -23.46
C LEU A 14 1.89 18.24 -23.34
N LEU A 15 1.02 17.53 -24.05
CA LEU A 15 -0.41 17.40 -23.81
C LEU A 15 -1.16 18.72 -23.58
N SER A 16 -1.62 19.32 -24.68
CA SER A 16 -2.80 20.20 -24.71
C SER A 16 -4.11 19.42 -24.44
N GLY A 17 -4.11 18.55 -23.43
CA GLY A 17 -5.35 18.16 -22.77
C GLY A 17 -5.67 19.28 -21.81
N ARG A 18 -6.50 20.25 -22.24
CA ARG A 18 -7.12 21.18 -21.29
C ARG A 18 -7.74 20.32 -20.19
N LEU A 19 -7.17 20.36 -18.99
CA LEU A 19 -7.92 19.98 -17.79
C LEU A 19 -9.18 20.85 -17.84
N PRO A 20 -10.40 20.29 -17.91
CA PRO A 20 -11.56 21.12 -17.73
C PRO A 20 -11.49 21.63 -16.30
N ALA A 21 -11.13 22.91 -16.14
CA ALA A 21 -11.50 23.64 -14.95
C ALA A 21 -13.03 23.55 -14.88
N GLN A 22 -13.55 22.75 -13.94
CA GLN A 22 -14.88 23.02 -13.47
C GLN A 22 -14.74 24.26 -12.60
N ASP A 23 -14.83 25.43 -13.24
CA ASP A 23 -15.08 26.71 -12.60
C ASP A 23 -16.51 26.66 -12.03
N ARG A 24 -16.73 25.87 -10.97
CA ARG A 24 -17.89 26.09 -10.13
C ARG A 24 -17.44 26.95 -8.96
N PRO A 25 -17.88 28.22 -8.87
CA PRO A 25 -17.78 28.93 -7.60
C PRO A 25 -18.43 28.07 -6.51
N PRO A 26 -18.03 28.26 -5.23
CA PRO A 26 -18.64 27.55 -4.11
C PRO A 26 -20.16 27.60 -4.27
N ASP A 27 -20.81 26.43 -4.22
CA ASP A 27 -22.26 26.40 -4.19
C ASP A 27 -22.78 27.07 -2.90
N ASP A 28 -24.10 27.19 -2.75
CA ASP A 28 -24.69 27.81 -1.55
C ASP A 28 -24.28 27.11 -0.24
N SER A 29 -23.74 25.88 -0.31
CA SER A 29 -23.21 25.14 0.84
C SER A 29 -21.76 25.51 1.21
N GLY A 30 -21.04 26.17 0.31
CA GLY A 30 -19.64 26.57 0.51
C GLY A 30 -18.62 25.46 0.22
N ALA A 31 -18.99 24.45 -0.58
CA ALA A 31 -18.12 23.34 -0.95
C ALA A 31 -17.77 23.35 -2.45
N TRP A 32 -16.54 22.94 -2.79
CA TRP A 32 -16.10 22.73 -4.18
C TRP A 32 -14.94 21.73 -4.25
N ALA A 33 -14.61 21.30 -5.47
CA ALA A 33 -13.46 20.46 -5.74
C ALA A 33 -12.85 20.81 -7.09
N PHE A 34 -11.53 20.61 -7.23
CA PHE A 34 -10.81 20.88 -8.47
C PHE A 34 -9.68 19.87 -8.69
N ALA A 35 -9.33 19.63 -9.96
CA ALA A 35 -8.26 18.70 -10.32
C ALA A 35 -6.87 19.28 -9.99
N ALA A 36 -6.05 18.53 -9.26
CA ALA A 36 -4.73 18.97 -8.81
C ALA A 36 -3.56 18.35 -9.59
N GLY A 37 -3.83 17.67 -10.70
CA GLY A 37 -2.79 17.13 -11.59
C GLY A 37 -3.11 15.73 -12.08
N GLN A 38 -2.06 14.96 -12.38
CA GLN A 38 -2.15 13.61 -12.91
C GLN A 38 -1.97 12.50 -11.86
N SER A 39 -1.67 12.85 -10.61
CA SER A 39 -1.33 11.92 -9.54
C SER A 39 -1.96 12.37 -8.21
N PRO A 40 -2.46 11.45 -7.37
CA PRO A 40 -3.16 11.78 -6.12
C PRO A 40 -2.33 12.68 -5.21
N VAL A 41 -2.96 13.72 -4.64
CA VAL A 41 -2.35 14.64 -3.69
C VAL A 41 -2.33 14.01 -2.30
N TYR A 42 -1.13 13.81 -1.76
CA TYR A 42 -0.91 13.22 -0.44
C TYR A 42 -0.57 14.24 0.65
N HIS A 43 -0.12 15.44 0.27
CA HIS A 43 0.15 16.54 1.19
C HIS A 43 -0.25 17.86 0.58
N LEU A 44 -0.82 18.76 1.38
CA LEU A 44 -1.12 20.13 0.94
C LEU A 44 -0.95 21.15 2.07
N ARG A 45 -0.59 22.38 1.71
CA ARG A 45 -0.59 23.54 2.62
C ARG A 45 -1.17 24.75 1.92
N THR A 46 -1.64 25.70 2.71
CA THR A 46 -1.97 27.03 2.19
C THR A 46 -0.81 27.99 2.40
N LEU A 47 -0.64 28.93 1.47
CA LEU A 47 0.49 29.84 1.42
C LEU A 47 0.10 31.21 0.86
N ARG A 48 0.96 32.21 1.02
CA ARG A 48 0.83 33.53 0.39
C ARG A 48 1.58 33.55 -0.94
N ALA A 49 0.83 33.70 -2.03
CA ALA A 49 1.34 33.66 -3.40
C ALA A 49 2.10 34.96 -3.77
N PRO A 50 2.90 34.97 -4.86
CA PRO A 50 3.61 36.17 -5.31
C PRO A 50 2.74 37.41 -5.53
N ALA A 51 1.48 37.22 -5.90
CA ALA A 51 0.51 38.30 -6.11
C ALA A 51 -0.15 38.81 -4.80
N GLY A 52 0.29 38.31 -3.63
CA GLY A 52 -0.17 38.74 -2.30
C GLY A 52 -1.41 38.01 -1.75
N GLY A 53 -2.14 37.26 -2.60
CA GLY A 53 -3.30 36.47 -2.20
C GLY A 53 -2.98 35.08 -1.64
N ARG A 54 -3.97 34.42 -1.03
CA ARG A 54 -3.86 33.02 -0.58
C ARG A 54 -3.78 32.07 -1.78
N ALA A 55 -3.05 30.98 -1.63
CA ALA A 55 -2.92 29.89 -2.59
C ALA A 55 -2.77 28.55 -1.87
N ILE A 56 -2.86 27.47 -2.64
CA ILE A 56 -2.76 26.09 -2.14
C ILE A 56 -1.60 25.44 -2.88
N VAL A 57 -0.65 24.90 -2.14
CA VAL A 57 0.38 24.03 -2.70
C VAL A 57 0.07 22.58 -2.34
N ALA A 58 0.28 21.70 -3.29
CA ALA A 58 0.00 20.27 -3.21
C ALA A 58 1.20 19.46 -3.69
N ALA A 59 1.49 18.37 -2.99
CA ALA A 59 2.47 17.37 -3.39
C ALA A 59 1.80 16.01 -3.60
N SER A 60 2.10 15.39 -4.74
CA SER A 60 1.44 14.19 -5.25
C SER A 60 2.28 12.92 -5.04
N LEU A 61 1.64 11.75 -5.13
CA LEU A 61 2.24 10.42 -4.91
C LEU A 61 3.55 10.17 -5.70
N ASP A 62 3.66 10.76 -6.90
CA ASP A 62 4.81 10.67 -7.81
C ASP A 62 5.93 11.70 -7.51
N GLY A 63 5.76 12.49 -6.46
CA GLY A 63 6.66 13.57 -6.04
C GLY A 63 6.40 14.90 -6.75
N ALA A 64 5.43 14.99 -7.67
CA ALA A 64 5.12 16.26 -8.33
C ALA A 64 4.59 17.28 -7.32
N THR A 65 4.94 18.56 -7.52
CA THR A 65 4.49 19.65 -6.66
C THR A 65 3.82 20.72 -7.51
N ALA A 66 2.64 21.18 -7.12
CA ALA A 66 1.90 22.19 -7.87
C ALA A 66 1.21 23.18 -6.94
N CYS A 67 1.02 24.41 -7.42
CA CYS A 67 0.37 25.49 -6.70
C CYS A 67 -0.84 26.00 -7.47
N PHE A 68 -1.90 26.32 -6.74
CA PHE A 68 -3.21 26.69 -7.26
C PHE A 68 -3.75 27.91 -6.51
N SER A 69 -4.61 28.70 -7.17
CA SER A 69 -5.47 29.63 -6.45
C SER A 69 -6.47 28.85 -5.56
N PRO A 70 -7.15 29.50 -4.60
CA PRO A 70 -8.16 28.85 -3.76
C PRO A 70 -9.28 28.18 -4.57
N GLU A 71 -9.59 28.74 -5.74
CA GLU A 71 -10.61 28.25 -6.69
C GLU A 71 -10.09 27.12 -7.60
N GLY A 72 -8.80 26.77 -7.51
CA GLY A 72 -8.21 25.68 -8.27
C GLY A 72 -7.53 26.06 -9.58
N ARG A 73 -7.34 27.34 -9.86
CA ARG A 73 -6.59 27.77 -11.05
C ARG A 73 -5.10 27.45 -10.86
N PRO A 74 -4.44 26.70 -11.77
CA PRO A 74 -3.02 26.42 -11.65
C PRO A 74 -2.20 27.71 -11.74
N LEU A 75 -1.26 27.89 -10.81
CA LEU A 75 -0.30 29.00 -10.77
C LEU A 75 1.06 28.55 -11.30
N TRP A 76 1.56 27.41 -10.82
CA TRP A 76 2.78 26.77 -11.29
C TRP A 76 2.78 25.28 -10.95
N SER A 77 3.64 24.51 -11.61
CA SER A 77 3.88 23.11 -11.29
C SER A 77 5.30 22.67 -11.61
N VAL A 78 5.80 21.71 -10.84
CA VAL A 78 7.13 21.11 -10.98
C VAL A 78 6.97 19.59 -11.09
N PRO A 79 7.61 18.95 -12.09
CA PRO A 79 7.63 17.49 -12.18
C PRO A 79 8.25 16.84 -10.94
N GLY A 80 7.72 15.68 -10.57
CA GLY A 80 8.19 14.96 -9.39
C GLY A 80 9.57 14.32 -9.57
N SER A 81 10.25 14.11 -8.44
CA SER A 81 11.50 13.35 -8.41
C SER A 81 11.29 11.82 -8.47
N GLY A 82 10.04 11.36 -8.37
CA GLY A 82 9.66 9.96 -8.22
C GLY A 82 9.66 9.46 -6.77
N GLY A 83 10.22 10.22 -5.83
CA GLY A 83 10.16 9.94 -4.40
C GLY A 83 8.83 10.39 -3.80
N PHE A 84 8.31 9.64 -2.83
CA PHE A 84 7.07 10.00 -2.15
C PHE A 84 7.26 11.26 -1.30
N PRO A 85 6.41 12.29 -1.40
CA PRO A 85 6.50 13.44 -0.50
C PRO A 85 5.98 13.04 0.88
N PHE A 86 6.79 13.09 1.93
CA PHE A 86 6.39 12.70 3.28
C PHE A 86 5.89 13.85 4.14
N ASP A 87 6.36 15.06 3.87
CA ASP A 87 5.85 16.27 4.50
C ASP A 87 6.09 17.48 3.59
N LEU A 88 5.27 18.51 3.82
CA LEU A 88 5.30 19.76 3.08
C LEU A 88 5.16 20.92 4.07
N ALA A 89 6.06 21.91 3.94
CA ALA A 89 5.98 23.19 4.63
C ALA A 89 5.91 24.33 3.62
N ALA A 90 5.20 25.39 3.97
CA ALA A 90 5.19 26.65 3.25
C ALA A 90 5.48 27.77 4.24
N ALA A 91 6.49 28.60 3.95
CA ALA A 91 6.88 29.72 4.78
C ALA A 91 7.78 30.67 3.98
N ASP A 92 7.65 31.96 4.24
CA ASP A 92 8.62 32.98 3.83
C ASP A 92 9.95 32.70 4.55
N ILE A 93 10.94 32.17 3.84
CA ILE A 93 12.23 31.82 4.45
C ILE A 93 13.27 32.92 4.24
N ASP A 94 13.07 33.84 3.29
CA ASP A 94 14.01 34.91 2.97
C ASP A 94 13.58 36.31 3.44
N GLY A 95 12.37 36.44 3.98
CA GLY A 95 11.81 37.66 4.54
C GLY A 95 11.20 38.60 3.49
N ASP A 96 10.92 38.12 2.27
CA ASP A 96 10.37 38.94 1.19
C ASP A 96 8.82 39.08 1.21
N GLY A 97 8.16 38.42 2.17
CA GLY A 97 6.71 38.41 2.34
C GLY A 97 5.97 37.40 1.48
N ARG A 98 6.67 36.53 0.75
CA ARG A 98 6.11 35.44 -0.07
C ARG A 98 6.62 34.11 0.44
N ASP A 99 5.77 33.10 0.41
CA ASP A 99 6.15 31.80 0.96
C ASP A 99 6.92 30.95 -0.06
N GLU A 100 8.08 30.43 0.36
CA GLU A 100 8.74 29.30 -0.28
C GLU A 100 8.04 27.99 0.09
N VAL A 101 8.25 26.97 -0.75
CA VAL A 101 7.71 25.62 -0.55
C VAL A 101 8.85 24.65 -0.30
N LEU A 102 8.75 23.90 0.79
CA LEU A 102 9.72 22.87 1.17
C LEU A 102 9.06 21.49 1.18
N VAL A 103 9.68 20.53 0.50
CA VAL A 103 9.14 19.16 0.36
C VAL A 103 10.18 18.14 0.79
N ALA A 104 9.90 17.42 1.89
CA ALA A 104 10.72 16.30 2.36
C ALA A 104 10.33 15.03 1.60
N SER A 105 11.27 14.43 0.86
CA SER A 105 10.99 13.33 -0.07
C SER A 105 11.62 12.00 0.35
N GLY A 106 10.95 10.92 -0.06
CA GLY A 106 11.40 9.54 0.06
C GLY A 106 12.64 9.21 -0.76
N ASP A 107 13.08 10.10 -1.66
CA ASP A 107 14.39 9.97 -2.32
C ASP A 107 15.57 10.46 -1.46
N GLY A 108 15.30 10.95 -0.24
CA GLY A 108 16.29 11.48 0.69
C GLY A 108 16.61 12.96 0.48
N THR A 109 15.87 13.67 -0.37
CA THR A 109 16.09 15.08 -0.68
C THR A 109 15.01 15.98 -0.09
N LEU A 110 15.44 17.09 0.52
CA LEU A 110 14.60 18.24 0.81
C LEU A 110 14.68 19.19 -0.38
N TYR A 111 13.55 19.36 -1.07
CA TYR A 111 13.42 20.28 -2.19
C TYR A 111 12.87 21.61 -1.71
N THR A 112 13.50 22.72 -2.12
CA THR A 112 13.01 24.07 -1.82
C THR A 112 12.72 24.82 -3.11
N TYR A 113 11.47 25.21 -3.27
CA TYR A 113 10.97 25.97 -4.42
C TYR A 113 10.65 27.40 -3.99
N GLY A 114 10.93 28.35 -4.88
CA GLY A 114 10.45 29.73 -4.76
C GLY A 114 8.94 29.82 -4.89
N PRO A 115 8.38 31.02 -4.64
CA PRO A 115 6.94 31.24 -4.67
C PRO A 115 6.36 31.15 -6.09
N ASP A 116 7.21 31.12 -7.12
CA ASP A 116 6.92 30.90 -8.54
C ASP A 116 7.13 29.44 -8.99
N GLY A 117 7.52 28.54 -8.08
CA GLY A 117 7.84 27.14 -8.37
C GLY A 117 9.26 26.90 -8.86
N ALA A 118 10.10 27.93 -9.01
CA ALA A 118 11.49 27.74 -9.41
C ALA A 118 12.28 27.03 -8.30
N LEU A 119 13.06 26.00 -8.65
CA LEU A 119 13.94 25.34 -7.68
C LEU A 119 15.01 26.33 -7.18
N ARG A 120 15.01 26.62 -5.88
CA ARG A 120 16.03 27.47 -5.24
C ARG A 120 17.25 26.66 -4.85
N TRP A 121 17.07 25.57 -4.10
CA TRP A 121 18.15 24.69 -3.67
C TRP A 121 17.61 23.31 -3.25
N LYS A 122 18.54 22.37 -3.01
CA LYS A 122 18.26 21.02 -2.51
C LYS A 122 19.23 20.64 -1.40
N PHE A 123 18.76 19.87 -0.43
CA PHE A 123 19.59 19.20 0.57
C PHE A 123 19.36 17.70 0.48
N ALA A 124 20.39 16.93 0.10
CA ALA A 124 20.27 15.51 -0.24
C ALA A 124 21.00 14.60 0.76
N ARG A 125 20.33 13.51 1.16
CA ARG A 125 20.82 12.41 1.98
C ARG A 125 20.55 11.08 1.26
N THR A 126 21.20 10.00 1.72
CA THR A 126 20.94 8.65 1.18
C THR A 126 19.60 8.10 1.65
N ALA A 127 19.24 8.34 2.91
CA ALA A 127 18.05 7.79 3.53
C ALA A 127 16.84 8.75 3.39
N PRO A 128 15.60 8.23 3.35
CA PRO A 128 14.40 9.06 3.23
C PRO A 128 14.29 10.16 4.29
N LEU A 129 13.91 11.36 3.84
CA LEU A 129 13.52 12.46 4.71
C LEU A 129 12.01 12.41 4.90
N TYR A 130 11.57 12.47 6.15
CA TYR A 130 10.15 12.30 6.50
C TYR A 130 9.48 13.58 6.95
N GLN A 131 10.23 14.56 7.44
CA GLN A 131 9.67 15.72 8.10
C GLN A 131 10.41 16.99 7.70
N VAL A 132 9.65 18.08 7.62
CA VAL A 132 10.20 19.43 7.52
C VAL A 132 9.35 20.39 8.34
N CYS A 133 9.99 21.30 9.08
CA CYS A 133 9.34 22.47 9.64
C CYS A 133 10.27 23.69 9.57
N VAL A 134 9.68 24.87 9.75
CA VAL A 134 10.40 26.15 9.75
C VAL A 134 10.16 26.79 11.11
N ALA A 135 11.24 27.24 11.75
CA ALA A 135 11.23 27.94 13.03
C ALA A 135 11.79 29.36 12.86
N ARG A 136 11.33 30.29 13.70
CA ARG A 136 11.84 31.65 13.81
C ARG A 136 12.44 31.88 15.20
N ASP A 137 13.59 32.54 15.27
CA ASP A 137 14.10 33.07 16.54
C ASP A 137 13.52 34.47 16.84
N ARG A 138 13.87 35.04 18.00
CA ARG A 138 13.36 36.35 18.44
C ARG A 138 13.75 37.51 17.53
N ASP A 139 14.85 37.36 16.79
CA ASP A 139 15.32 38.36 15.83
C ASP A 139 14.63 38.18 14.46
N GLY A 140 13.75 37.17 14.34
CA GLY A 140 13.03 36.82 13.12
C GLY A 140 13.84 35.97 12.14
N ASN A 141 15.04 35.50 12.50
CA ASN A 141 15.84 34.69 11.59
C ASN A 141 15.19 33.31 11.39
N THR A 142 15.21 32.85 10.15
CA THR A 142 14.64 31.57 9.75
C THR A 142 15.63 30.43 9.93
N ILE A 143 15.16 29.35 10.56
CA ILE A 143 15.87 28.07 10.67
C ILE A 143 14.95 26.96 10.13
N ILE A 144 15.46 26.16 9.20
CA ILE A 144 14.72 25.05 8.59
C ILE A 144 15.17 23.76 9.26
N LEU A 145 14.23 22.94 9.73
CA LEU A 145 14.53 21.67 10.39
C LEU A 145 14.03 20.52 9.52
N THR A 146 14.88 19.51 9.29
CA THR A 146 14.50 18.29 8.57
C THR A 146 15.20 17.05 9.10
N GLY A 147 14.58 15.89 8.92
CA GLY A 147 15.11 14.61 9.35
C GLY A 147 14.19 13.45 9.00
N GLY A 148 14.63 12.24 9.33
CA GLY A 148 13.86 11.02 9.04
C GLY A 148 14.60 9.76 9.41
N VAL A 149 14.77 8.88 8.43
CA VAL A 149 15.29 7.51 8.60
C VAL A 149 16.75 7.47 9.06
N GLU A 150 17.56 8.46 8.66
CA GLU A 150 18.99 8.55 9.02
C GLU A 150 19.22 8.75 10.53
N GLN A 151 18.19 9.06 11.31
CA GLN A 151 18.30 9.38 12.75
C GLN A 151 19.19 10.59 13.03
N VAL A 152 19.09 11.60 12.18
CA VAL A 152 19.77 12.88 12.38
C VAL A 152 18.78 13.99 12.07
N LEU A 153 18.67 14.94 12.98
CA LEU A 153 17.98 16.21 12.79
C LEU A 153 18.98 17.22 12.25
N TYR A 154 18.67 17.85 11.13
CA TYR A 154 19.46 18.94 10.56
C TYR A 154 18.76 20.27 10.79
N ALA A 155 19.51 21.25 11.30
CA ALA A 155 19.14 22.65 11.25
C ALA A 155 19.86 23.31 10.07
N LEU A 156 19.09 23.90 9.17
CA LEU A 156 19.57 24.48 7.92
C LEU A 156 19.29 25.99 7.89
N SER A 157 20.17 26.72 7.22
CA SER A 157 19.95 28.12 6.87
C SER A 157 18.89 28.24 5.77
N PRO A 158 18.35 29.44 5.51
CA PRO A 158 17.41 29.67 4.41
C PRO A 158 17.98 29.34 3.01
N GLN A 159 19.30 29.23 2.88
CA GLN A 159 20.00 28.85 1.64
C GLN A 159 20.35 27.34 1.60
N GLY A 160 19.89 26.55 2.58
CA GLY A 160 20.10 25.10 2.64
C GLY A 160 21.46 24.67 3.22
N GLY A 161 22.23 25.59 3.80
CA GLY A 161 23.50 25.26 4.47
C GLY A 161 23.26 24.67 5.86
N VAL A 162 23.99 23.62 6.25
CA VAL A 162 23.87 23.04 7.60
C VAL A 162 24.44 24.01 8.64
N LEU A 163 23.57 24.47 9.54
CA LEU A 163 23.94 25.29 10.70
C LEU A 163 24.32 24.40 11.89
N ASN A 164 23.54 23.35 12.11
CA ASN A 164 23.74 22.41 13.20
C ASN A 164 23.12 21.05 12.89
N GLN A 165 23.49 20.02 13.65
CA GLN A 165 22.92 18.68 13.54
C GLN A 165 22.90 17.97 14.89
N LEU A 166 21.84 17.17 15.10
CA LEU A 166 21.68 16.35 16.30
C LEU A 166 21.42 14.90 15.88
N LYS A 167 22.33 14.01 16.26
CA LYS A 167 22.10 12.56 16.13
C LYS A 167 21.07 12.10 17.15
N THR A 168 20.04 11.42 16.70
CA THR A 168 18.99 10.84 17.54
C THR A 168 19.22 9.33 17.70
N GLU A 169 18.60 8.73 18.72
CA GLU A 169 18.64 7.27 18.91
C GLU A 169 17.73 6.51 17.92
N HIS A 170 16.72 7.21 17.40
CA HIS A 170 15.58 6.66 16.70
C HIS A 170 15.18 7.56 15.53
N CYS A 171 14.47 7.02 14.52
CA CYS A 171 14.01 7.80 13.38
C CYS A 171 13.09 8.94 13.80
N ILE A 172 13.28 10.08 13.14
CA ILE A 172 12.45 11.27 13.33
C ILE A 172 11.15 11.06 12.56
N ARG A 173 10.02 11.16 13.27
CA ARG A 173 8.68 10.89 12.72
C ARG A 173 7.85 12.15 12.59
N HIS A 174 7.93 13.07 13.55
CA HIS A 174 7.23 14.35 13.52
C HIS A 174 8.14 15.50 13.93
N LEU A 175 8.02 16.63 13.24
CA LEU A 175 8.65 17.90 13.58
C LEU A 175 7.63 19.04 13.46
N ARG A 176 7.43 19.83 14.52
CA ARG A 176 6.66 21.08 14.45
C ARG A 176 7.38 22.16 15.24
N ALA A 177 7.24 23.40 14.79
CA ALA A 177 7.80 24.57 15.45
C ALA A 177 6.68 25.52 15.87
N GLY A 178 6.91 26.27 16.95
CA GLY A 178 6.03 27.31 17.45
C GLY A 178 6.50 27.84 18.82
N ASP A 179 5.93 28.96 19.27
CA ASP A 179 6.28 29.60 20.54
C ASP A 179 5.71 28.85 21.76
N VAL A 180 6.28 27.68 22.03
CA VAL A 180 5.90 26.82 23.17
C VAL A 180 6.29 27.48 24.49
N LEU A 181 7.36 28.27 24.54
CA LEU A 181 7.85 28.88 25.78
C LEU A 181 7.18 30.23 26.10
N GLY A 182 6.46 30.83 25.15
CA GLY A 182 5.85 32.15 25.25
C GLY A 182 6.88 33.27 25.29
N THR A 183 8.01 33.07 24.62
CA THR A 183 9.16 33.96 24.68
C THR A 183 9.37 34.78 23.40
N GLY A 184 8.52 34.56 22.39
CA GLY A 184 8.63 35.18 21.07
C GLY A 184 9.61 34.50 20.11
N ASP A 185 10.31 33.45 20.55
CA ASP A 185 11.08 32.53 19.71
C ASP A 185 10.44 31.15 19.66
N ASP A 186 10.46 30.54 18.47
CA ASP A 186 9.96 29.20 18.30
C ASP A 186 10.84 28.18 19.02
N SER A 187 10.19 27.18 19.61
CA SER A 187 10.80 25.90 19.99
C SER A 187 10.38 24.82 18.99
N VAL A 188 11.16 23.74 18.92
CA VAL A 188 10.88 22.61 18.01
C VAL A 188 10.45 21.39 18.82
N ALA A 189 9.19 20.96 18.63
CA ALA A 189 8.74 19.67 19.11
C ALA A 189 9.14 18.57 18.11
N MET A 190 9.89 17.57 18.59
CA MET A 190 10.35 16.43 17.80
C MET A 190 9.87 15.11 18.40
N VAL A 191 9.25 14.26 17.58
CA VAL A 191 8.91 12.88 17.97
C VAL A 191 9.81 11.90 17.22
N THR A 192 10.44 10.99 17.97
CA THR A 192 11.23 9.89 17.42
C THR A 192 10.61 8.53 17.73
N THR A 193 10.89 7.53 16.90
CA THR A 193 10.38 6.16 17.11
C THR A 193 11.35 5.06 16.71
N SER A 194 11.44 4.00 17.53
CA SER A 194 12.30 2.85 17.26
C SER A 194 11.72 1.85 16.24
N SER A 195 10.41 1.93 15.95
CA SER A 195 9.75 1.13 14.90
C SER A 195 8.37 1.68 14.56
N GLY A 196 7.83 1.35 13.37
CA GLY A 196 6.54 1.90 12.94
C GLY A 196 5.34 1.53 13.82
N LEU A 197 5.20 0.25 14.17
CA LEU A 197 3.95 -0.27 14.76
C LEU A 197 3.91 -0.32 16.29
N THR A 198 5.06 -0.58 16.94
CA THR A 198 5.16 -0.88 18.38
C THR A 198 6.46 -0.35 18.99
N GLY A 199 7.03 0.71 18.40
CA GLY A 199 8.30 1.27 18.81
C GLY A 199 8.22 2.10 20.08
N ILE A 200 9.38 2.31 20.72
CA ILE A 200 9.54 3.30 21.78
C ILE A 200 9.35 4.67 21.16
N LEU A 201 8.44 5.47 21.71
CA LEU A 201 8.24 6.85 21.34
C LEU A 201 8.91 7.79 22.33
N ARG A 202 9.58 8.81 21.80
CA ARG A 202 10.15 9.89 22.58
C ARG A 202 9.75 11.24 21.99
N LEU A 203 9.30 12.14 22.86
CA LEU A 203 9.00 13.54 22.54
C LEU A 203 10.09 14.42 23.13
N PHE A 204 10.57 15.38 22.35
CA PHE A 204 11.55 16.37 22.75
C PHE A 204 10.99 17.76 22.45
N LEU A 205 11.34 18.72 23.30
CA LEU A 205 11.29 20.14 22.96
C LEU A 205 12.73 20.65 22.87
N LEU A 206 13.08 21.22 21.72
CA LEU A 206 14.43 21.64 21.40
C LEU A 206 14.48 23.14 21.09
N ASN A 207 15.63 23.76 21.37
CA ASN A 207 15.97 25.04 20.78
C ASN A 207 16.30 24.84 19.28
N PRO A 208 15.73 25.60 18.35
CA PRO A 208 15.95 25.40 16.91
C PRO A 208 17.38 25.71 16.45
N ARG A 209 18.10 26.61 17.15
CA ARG A 209 19.41 27.12 16.72
C ARG A 209 20.54 26.19 17.14
N ASP A 210 20.62 25.86 18.42
CA ASP A 210 21.70 25.03 18.96
C ASP A 210 21.30 23.55 19.19
N LEU A 211 20.03 23.22 18.97
CA LEU A 211 19.45 21.88 19.15
C LEU A 211 19.56 21.34 20.59
N SER A 212 19.79 22.22 21.56
CA SER A 212 19.76 21.87 22.99
C SER A 212 18.35 21.46 23.41
N VAL A 213 18.27 20.47 24.30
CA VAL A 213 17.00 19.93 24.80
C VAL A 213 16.51 20.80 25.96
N HIS A 214 15.33 21.40 25.81
CA HIS A 214 14.63 22.04 26.92
C HIS A 214 14.06 21.00 27.88
N TRP A 215 13.35 20.02 27.33
CA TRP A 215 12.85 18.85 28.04
C TRP A 215 12.57 17.72 27.07
N HIS A 216 12.43 16.51 27.61
CA HIS A 216 12.01 15.35 26.83
C HIS A 216 11.23 14.36 27.68
N HIS A 217 10.39 13.56 27.03
CA HIS A 217 9.70 12.42 27.62
C HIS A 217 10.03 11.15 26.86
N ALA A 218 10.32 10.09 27.61
CA ALA A 218 10.39 8.73 27.10
C ALA A 218 9.14 7.96 27.53
N ASN A 219 8.68 7.01 26.70
CA ASN A 219 7.52 6.17 26.98
C ASN A 219 6.27 7.02 27.31
N LEU A 220 5.81 7.79 26.33
CA LEU A 220 4.60 8.62 26.35
C LEU A 220 3.28 7.85 26.66
N SER A 221 3.37 6.59 27.10
CA SER A 221 2.28 5.86 27.75
C SER A 221 1.71 6.67 28.90
N VAL A 222 0.45 7.07 28.74
CA VAL A 222 -0.41 7.49 29.86
C VAL A 222 -0.52 6.30 30.85
N PRO A 223 -0.51 6.54 32.17
CA PRO A 223 -0.74 5.48 33.16
C PRO A 223 -1.99 4.65 32.81
N GLY A 224 -1.84 3.33 32.68
CA GLY A 224 -2.91 2.41 32.27
C GLY A 224 -2.99 2.13 30.75
N MET A 225 -2.18 2.79 29.92
CA MET A 225 -2.06 2.50 28.48
C MET A 225 -0.72 1.85 28.13
N ASN A 226 -0.76 0.84 27.26
CA ASN A 226 0.41 0.06 26.82
C ASN A 226 1.46 0.97 26.13
N PRO A 227 2.76 0.92 26.49
CA PRO A 227 3.83 1.76 25.95
C PRO A 227 4.11 1.66 24.44
N GLY A 228 3.44 0.74 23.72
CA GLY A 228 3.63 0.52 22.27
C GLY A 228 2.60 1.18 21.35
N LYS A 229 1.92 2.26 21.78
CA LYS A 229 0.88 2.94 20.97
C LYS A 229 1.46 4.09 20.13
N ARG A 230 0.79 4.46 19.04
CA ARG A 230 1.33 5.28 17.93
C ARG A 230 0.82 6.71 17.99
N PHE A 231 1.68 7.72 17.82
CA PHE A 231 1.22 9.07 17.47
C PHE A 231 1.31 9.32 15.98
N PHE A 232 0.25 9.89 15.43
CA PHE A 232 0.10 10.08 13.99
C PHE A 232 0.05 11.55 13.57
N SER A 233 -0.27 12.45 14.50
CA SER A 233 -0.23 13.89 14.27
C SER A 233 0.41 14.59 15.46
N LEU A 234 1.12 15.66 15.14
CA LEU A 234 1.69 16.63 16.07
C LEU A 234 1.20 18.03 15.64
N LEU A 235 0.69 18.79 16.60
CA LEU A 235 0.25 20.18 16.47
C LEU A 235 0.89 20.99 17.60
N ILE A 236 1.29 22.24 17.32
CA ILE A 236 1.69 23.21 18.32
C ILE A 236 0.69 24.36 18.26
N ASP A 237 0.03 24.65 19.38
CA ASP A 237 -0.96 25.72 19.44
C ASP A 237 -1.29 26.11 20.89
N ASP A 238 -1.62 27.38 21.14
CA ASP A 238 -2.06 27.87 22.45
C ASP A 238 -3.56 27.53 22.64
N LEU A 239 -3.83 26.43 23.34
CA LEU A 239 -5.17 25.90 23.57
C LEU A 239 -5.87 26.56 24.76
N ASN A 240 -5.09 27.07 25.71
CA ASN A 240 -5.58 27.58 26.99
C ASN A 240 -5.59 29.13 27.06
N ARG A 241 -4.99 29.80 26.06
CA ARG A 241 -4.84 31.25 25.90
C ARG A 241 -3.98 31.93 26.96
N ASP A 242 -2.96 31.23 27.45
CA ASP A 242 -1.98 31.78 28.41
C ASP A 242 -0.78 32.46 27.73
N GLY A 243 -0.75 32.48 26.40
CA GLY A 243 0.34 33.04 25.60
C GLY A 243 1.50 32.07 25.37
N LYS A 244 1.36 30.79 25.73
CA LYS A 244 2.32 29.72 25.49
C LYS A 244 1.66 28.60 24.72
N ALA A 245 2.28 28.15 23.65
CA ALA A 245 1.73 27.05 22.88
C ALA A 245 1.89 25.70 23.58
N GLU A 246 0.86 24.87 23.50
CA GLU A 246 0.91 23.46 23.89
C GLU A 246 1.47 22.57 22.79
N VAL A 247 2.12 21.47 23.18
CA VAL A 247 2.48 20.37 22.29
C VAL A 247 1.36 19.33 22.30
N VAL A 248 0.65 19.19 21.17
CA VAL A 248 -0.57 18.37 21.06
C VAL A 248 -0.34 17.16 20.16
N LEU A 249 -0.68 15.97 20.65
CA LEU A 249 -0.51 14.70 19.97
C LEU A 249 -1.83 13.94 19.85
N SER A 250 -2.10 13.34 18.68
CA SER A 250 -3.20 12.37 18.52
C SER A 250 -2.68 10.95 18.52
N GLY A 251 -3.29 10.08 19.35
CA GLY A 251 -2.93 8.67 19.44
C GLY A 251 -3.37 7.84 18.24
N GLY A 252 -3.13 6.54 18.35
CA GLY A 252 -3.37 5.58 17.28
C GLY A 252 -4.85 5.22 17.15
N TRP A 253 -5.19 4.57 16.05
CA TRP A 253 -6.55 4.07 15.81
C TRP A 253 -7.09 3.14 16.93
N ARG A 254 -6.22 2.54 17.76
CA ARG A 254 -6.61 1.71 18.93
C ARG A 254 -6.96 2.50 20.19
N GLU A 255 -7.02 3.82 20.09
CA GLU A 255 -7.10 4.70 21.27
C GLU A 255 -8.35 5.57 21.27
N ASN A 256 -9.36 5.20 20.47
CA ASN A 256 -10.64 5.90 20.46
C ASN A 256 -10.47 7.42 20.33
N GLY A 257 -9.61 7.82 19.39
CA GLY A 257 -9.33 9.22 19.07
C GLY A 257 -8.70 10.02 20.22
N VAL A 258 -7.83 9.42 21.02
CA VAL A 258 -7.17 10.12 22.13
C VAL A 258 -6.38 11.35 21.67
N ILE A 259 -6.49 12.44 22.42
CA ILE A 259 -5.67 13.65 22.31
C ILE A 259 -4.89 13.85 23.61
N HIS A 260 -3.59 14.08 23.49
CA HIS A 260 -2.70 14.47 24.58
C HIS A 260 -2.23 15.91 24.35
N ALA A 261 -2.21 16.73 25.40
CA ALA A 261 -1.63 18.06 25.38
C ALA A 261 -0.61 18.22 26.50
N TYR A 262 0.55 18.75 26.17
CA TYR A 262 1.65 19.02 27.12
C TYR A 262 1.92 20.52 27.15
N ASP A 263 2.12 21.06 28.36
CA ASP A 263 2.48 22.47 28.54
C ASP A 263 3.95 22.75 28.16
N HIS A 264 4.32 24.02 28.26
CA HIS A 264 5.67 24.51 28.00
C HIS A 264 6.79 23.87 28.86
N GLN A 265 6.47 23.23 29.98
CA GLN A 265 7.43 22.47 30.80
C GLN A 265 7.37 20.95 30.56
N GLY A 266 6.59 20.50 29.58
CA GLY A 266 6.40 19.08 29.28
C GLY A 266 5.43 18.37 30.24
N ARG A 267 4.66 19.10 31.06
CA ARG A 267 3.67 18.45 31.94
C ARG A 267 2.42 18.15 31.14
N LEU A 268 1.89 16.94 31.30
CA LEU A 268 0.63 16.55 30.66
C LEU A 268 -0.52 17.38 31.24
N LEU A 269 -1.12 18.25 30.42
CA LEU A 269 -2.29 19.05 30.78
C LEU A 269 -3.56 18.20 30.77
N PHE A 270 -3.75 17.45 29.67
CA PHE A 270 -4.85 16.49 29.58
C PHE A 270 -4.51 15.36 28.61
N SER A 271 -5.20 14.23 28.82
CA SER A 271 -5.25 13.10 27.90
C SER A 271 -6.68 12.59 27.85
N LYS A 272 -7.39 12.84 26.74
CA LYS A 272 -8.81 12.47 26.61
C LYS A 272 -9.05 11.62 25.38
N ALA A 273 -9.68 10.47 25.59
CA ALA A 273 -10.24 9.60 24.57
C ALA A 273 -11.75 9.53 24.76
N ASP A 274 -12.49 9.19 23.71
CA ASP A 274 -13.94 8.99 23.82
C ASP A 274 -14.34 7.68 23.16
N PRO A 275 -14.98 6.73 23.89
CA PRO A 275 -15.34 5.42 23.35
C PRO A 275 -16.31 5.47 22.15
N LYS A 276 -16.99 6.60 21.91
CA LYS A 276 -17.80 6.83 20.71
C LYS A 276 -16.96 6.95 19.44
N VAL A 277 -15.68 7.33 19.56
CA VAL A 277 -14.77 7.37 18.40
C VAL A 277 -14.38 5.93 18.05
N PRO A 278 -14.65 5.49 16.82
CA PRO A 278 -14.46 4.10 16.44
C PRO A 278 -12.99 3.72 16.29
N ASN A 279 -12.69 2.47 16.61
CA ASN A 279 -11.37 1.87 16.47
C ASN A 279 -11.22 1.23 15.08
N ILE A 280 -10.86 2.03 14.07
CA ILE A 280 -10.75 1.60 12.66
C ILE A 280 -9.28 1.56 12.25
N PRO A 281 -8.72 0.39 11.92
CA PRO A 281 -7.29 0.24 11.69
C PRO A 281 -6.79 0.88 10.39
N TYR A 282 -5.47 1.08 10.32
CA TYR A 282 -4.74 1.44 9.10
C TYR A 282 -5.09 2.82 8.53
N ARG A 283 -5.39 3.75 9.42
CA ARG A 283 -5.67 5.15 9.13
C ARG A 283 -4.99 5.98 10.19
N MET A 284 -4.56 7.18 9.81
CA MET A 284 -3.90 8.10 10.72
C MET A 284 -4.76 9.36 10.95
N PRO A 285 -4.96 9.79 12.21
CA PRO A 285 -5.57 11.09 12.49
C PRO A 285 -4.63 12.23 12.13
N LEU A 286 -5.19 13.34 11.64
CA LEU A 286 -4.51 14.58 11.33
C LEU A 286 -5.19 15.73 12.08
N LEU A 287 -4.49 16.29 13.07
CA LEU A 287 -5.01 17.34 13.94
C LEU A 287 -4.83 18.73 13.33
N ARG A 288 -5.87 19.55 13.42
CA ARG A 288 -5.85 20.99 13.08
C ARG A 288 -6.61 21.75 14.16
N LYS A 289 -6.15 22.96 14.49
CA LYS A 289 -7.00 23.93 15.20
C LYS A 289 -7.84 24.66 14.18
N ILE A 290 -9.13 24.82 14.49
CA ILE A 290 -10.10 25.54 13.68
C ILE A 290 -10.56 26.74 14.48
N VAL A 291 -10.45 27.92 13.87
CA VAL A 291 -10.93 29.18 14.41
C VAL A 291 -11.80 29.83 13.35
N ILE A 292 -13.11 29.89 13.62
CA ILE A 292 -14.11 30.51 12.75
C ILE A 292 -14.90 31.55 13.56
N PRO A 293 -15.65 32.48 12.93
CA PRO A 293 -16.45 33.45 13.65
C PRO A 293 -17.38 32.81 14.69
N GLY A 294 -17.11 33.05 15.97
CA GLY A 294 -17.92 32.57 17.09
C GLY A 294 -17.68 31.11 17.50
N ASP A 295 -16.73 30.38 16.90
CA ASP A 295 -16.43 28.99 17.28
C ASP A 295 -14.92 28.67 17.15
N GLU A 296 -14.41 27.89 18.09
CA GLU A 296 -13.02 27.44 18.14
C GLU A 296 -12.98 25.99 18.63
N TYR A 297 -12.25 25.13 17.92
CA TYR A 297 -12.17 23.70 18.23
C TYR A 297 -10.96 23.01 17.60
N LEU A 298 -10.66 21.80 18.08
CA LEU A 298 -9.73 20.89 17.43
C LEU A 298 -10.48 19.99 16.45
N LEU A 299 -9.95 19.82 15.26
CA LEU A 299 -10.44 18.91 14.23
C LEU A 299 -9.43 17.80 14.00
N SER A 300 -9.86 16.56 14.13
CA SER A 300 -9.09 15.38 13.70
C SER A 300 -9.69 14.85 12.40
N HIS A 301 -8.93 14.92 11.31
CA HIS A 301 -9.26 14.25 10.06
C HIS A 301 -8.73 12.80 10.11
N PHE A 302 -9.63 11.82 10.05
CA PHE A 302 -9.33 10.40 10.26
C PHE A 302 -9.94 9.55 9.13
N GLY A 303 -9.28 9.56 7.96
CA GLY A 303 -9.78 8.92 6.76
C GLY A 303 -11.05 9.62 6.26
N ASN A 304 -12.20 8.94 6.31
CA ASN A 304 -13.49 9.54 5.93
C ASN A 304 -14.22 10.22 7.09
N LEU A 305 -13.63 10.25 8.29
CA LEU A 305 -14.23 10.86 9.47
C LEU A 305 -13.60 12.22 9.77
N LEU A 306 -14.43 13.21 10.06
CA LEU A 306 -14.04 14.48 10.66
C LEU A 306 -14.55 14.48 12.11
N ILE A 307 -13.62 14.45 13.07
CA ILE A 307 -13.95 14.37 14.49
C ILE A 307 -13.63 15.71 15.13
N ARG A 308 -14.63 16.34 15.75
CA ARG A 308 -14.48 17.64 16.40
C ARG A 308 -14.34 17.48 17.90
N TYR A 309 -13.40 18.20 18.49
CA TYR A 309 -13.16 18.23 19.92
C TYR A 309 -13.13 19.66 20.42
N GLU A 310 -13.55 19.88 21.66
CA GLU A 310 -13.19 21.08 22.41
C GLU A 310 -11.66 21.26 22.44
N THR A 311 -11.17 22.48 22.67
CA THR A 311 -9.73 22.71 22.92
C THR A 311 -9.22 21.96 24.16
N THR A 312 -10.12 21.53 25.04
CA THR A 312 -9.81 20.65 26.19
C THR A 312 -9.73 19.16 25.83
N GLY A 313 -9.87 18.78 24.56
CA GLY A 313 -9.86 17.40 24.07
C GLY A 313 -11.17 16.61 24.27
N ALA A 314 -12.23 17.24 24.77
CA ALA A 314 -13.54 16.58 24.89
C ALA A 314 -14.23 16.45 23.53
N LEU A 315 -14.81 15.29 23.22
CA LEU A 315 -15.51 15.07 21.95
C LEU A 315 -16.75 15.97 21.85
N ARG A 316 -16.90 16.69 20.73
CA ARG A 316 -18.10 17.44 20.35
C ARG A 316 -19.04 16.59 19.51
N ASP A 317 -18.59 16.27 18.30
CA ASP A 317 -19.34 15.48 17.32
C ASP A 317 -18.37 14.79 16.34
N MET A 318 -18.94 13.96 15.48
CA MET A 318 -18.23 13.24 14.44
C MET A 318 -19.06 13.26 13.16
N ILE A 319 -18.42 13.56 12.04
CA ILE A 319 -19.05 13.70 10.73
C ILE A 319 -18.41 12.64 9.82
N VAL A 320 -19.24 11.83 9.18
CA VAL A 320 -18.80 10.73 8.31
C VAL A 320 -19.05 11.11 6.86
N GLY A 321 -18.02 11.06 6.05
CA GLY A 321 -18.08 11.28 4.61
C GLY A 321 -18.01 9.98 3.81
N PRO A 322 -18.32 10.02 2.51
CA PRO A 322 -18.31 8.85 1.64
C PRO A 322 -16.91 8.43 1.16
N TYR A 323 -15.90 9.31 1.28
CA TYR A 323 -14.53 9.06 0.83
C TYR A 323 -13.51 9.39 1.92
N SER A 324 -12.39 8.66 1.92
CA SER A 324 -11.24 8.93 2.79
C SER A 324 -10.20 9.76 2.06
N PHE A 325 -9.62 10.76 2.71
CA PHE A 325 -8.66 11.69 2.10
C PHE A 325 -7.25 11.57 2.72
N ALA A 326 -6.22 11.93 1.95
CA ALA A 326 -4.82 11.69 2.33
C ALA A 326 -4.25 12.73 3.31
N ASP A 327 -4.70 13.99 3.23
CA ASP A 327 -4.27 15.10 4.09
C ASP A 327 -5.41 16.10 4.26
N SER A 328 -5.24 17.04 5.21
CA SER A 328 -6.11 18.20 5.36
C SER A 328 -5.33 19.44 5.78
N HIS A 329 -5.80 20.63 5.46
CA HIS A 329 -5.24 21.88 5.97
C HIS A 329 -6.33 22.95 6.05
N PHE A 330 -6.38 23.66 7.18
CA PHE A 330 -7.34 24.73 7.38
C PHE A 330 -6.66 26.08 7.15
N ASP A 331 -7.32 26.94 6.39
CA ASP A 331 -6.91 28.31 6.15
C ASP A 331 -7.83 29.27 6.93
N PRO A 332 -7.30 30.02 7.91
CA PRO A 332 -8.09 30.92 8.72
C PRO A 332 -8.49 32.21 8.00
N GLU A 333 -7.80 32.64 6.93
CA GLU A 333 -8.20 33.84 6.18
C GLU A 333 -9.39 33.50 5.25
N LEU A 334 -9.30 32.34 4.59
CA LEU A 334 -10.35 31.83 3.71
C LEU A 334 -11.47 31.12 4.46
N GLN A 335 -11.30 30.82 5.75
CA GLN A 335 -12.25 30.05 6.57
C GLN A 335 -12.56 28.67 5.96
N THR A 336 -11.57 28.09 5.28
CA THR A 336 -11.74 26.92 4.41
C THR A 336 -10.87 25.76 4.86
N LEU A 337 -11.47 24.57 4.97
CA LEU A 337 -10.75 23.31 5.10
C LEU A 337 -10.51 22.71 3.71
N PHE A 338 -9.25 22.60 3.33
CA PHE A 338 -8.83 21.86 2.14
C PHE A 338 -8.47 20.43 2.51
N LEU A 339 -8.94 19.47 1.72
CA LEU A 339 -8.62 18.05 1.83
C LEU A 339 -7.84 17.61 0.59
N GLY A 340 -6.83 16.76 0.81
CA GLY A 340 -6.07 16.14 -0.27
C GLY A 340 -6.93 15.20 -1.10
N SER A 341 -6.30 14.41 -1.95
CA SER A 341 -7.05 13.49 -2.81
C SER A 341 -7.65 12.34 -2.03
N ALA A 342 -8.78 11.84 -2.53
CA ALA A 342 -9.38 10.62 -2.02
C ALA A 342 -8.41 9.46 -2.25
N VAL A 343 -8.02 8.75 -1.19
CA VAL A 343 -7.01 7.66 -1.23
C VAL A 343 -7.46 6.43 -2.01
N SER A 344 -8.67 6.47 -2.59
CA SER A 344 -9.21 5.43 -3.47
C SER A 344 -8.87 5.66 -4.95
N GLY A 345 -8.04 6.66 -5.27
CA GLY A 345 -7.51 6.93 -6.61
C GLY A 345 -7.94 8.24 -7.25
N GLY A 346 -8.51 9.18 -6.48
CA GLY A 346 -8.84 10.52 -6.97
C GLY A 346 -7.60 11.39 -7.16
N THR A 347 -7.74 12.48 -7.91
CA THR A 347 -6.70 13.51 -8.14
C THR A 347 -7.12 14.91 -7.72
N GLU A 348 -8.30 15.00 -7.13
CA GLU A 348 -8.94 16.26 -6.82
C GLU A 348 -8.51 16.73 -5.43
N ILE A 349 -8.53 18.04 -5.22
CA ILE A 349 -8.54 18.68 -3.90
C ILE A 349 -9.99 19.08 -3.63
N TYR A 350 -10.45 18.86 -2.40
CA TYR A 350 -11.80 19.19 -1.95
C TYR A 350 -11.71 20.32 -0.93
N ALA A 351 -12.68 21.23 -0.95
CA ALA A 351 -12.66 22.42 -0.11
C ALA A 351 -14.03 22.66 0.52
N TYR A 352 -14.04 23.03 1.80
CA TYR A 352 -15.25 23.29 2.58
C TYR A 352 -15.10 24.55 3.41
N ARG A 353 -15.98 25.53 3.19
CA ARG A 353 -16.09 26.75 4.01
C ARG A 353 -16.74 26.45 5.35
N LEU A 354 -15.94 26.36 6.40
CA LEU A 354 -16.41 25.93 7.73
C LEU A 354 -17.28 26.98 8.43
N ASP A 355 -17.25 28.24 7.97
CA ASP A 355 -18.11 29.33 8.42
C ASP A 355 -19.53 29.28 7.82
N ARG A 356 -19.82 28.36 6.89
CA ARG A 356 -21.13 28.22 6.23
C ARG A 356 -21.96 27.10 6.86
N PRO A 357 -23.23 27.31 7.22
CA PRO A 357 -24.01 26.31 7.97
C PRO A 357 -24.18 24.96 7.25
N GLY A 358 -24.11 24.93 5.91
CA GLY A 358 -24.28 23.71 5.10
C GLY A 358 -23.06 22.82 4.95
N TRP A 359 -21.88 23.21 5.45
CA TRP A 359 -20.62 22.49 5.14
C TRP A 359 -20.62 21.03 5.61
N LYS A 360 -21.27 20.73 6.75
CA LYS A 360 -21.35 19.37 7.28
C LYS A 360 -22.13 18.45 6.35
N GLU A 361 -23.29 18.91 5.89
CA GLU A 361 -24.14 18.18 4.95
C GLU A 361 -23.44 18.00 3.60
N ALA A 362 -22.74 19.04 3.12
CA ALA A 362 -21.93 18.97 1.91
C ALA A 362 -20.85 17.88 2.01
N TYR A 363 -20.15 17.79 3.15
CA TYR A 363 -19.15 16.74 3.38
C TYR A 363 -19.78 15.32 3.45
N GLN A 364 -20.92 15.18 4.13
CA GLN A 364 -21.63 13.89 4.27
C GLN A 364 -22.20 13.39 2.94
N THR A 365 -22.58 14.30 2.04
CA THR A 365 -23.21 13.99 0.74
C THR A 365 -22.26 14.20 -0.44
N GLN A 366 -20.97 14.36 -0.15
CA GLN A 366 -19.93 14.60 -1.14
C GLN A 366 -19.97 13.56 -2.26
N ARG A 367 -19.88 14.02 -3.51
CA ARG A 367 -19.82 13.14 -4.68
C ARG A 367 -18.39 13.02 -5.19
N ALA A 368 -18.13 11.99 -5.98
CA ALA A 368 -16.88 11.91 -6.72
C ALA A 368 -16.79 13.04 -7.76
N HIS A 369 -15.59 13.57 -7.96
CA HIS A 369 -15.28 14.53 -9.02
C HIS A 369 -14.10 14.02 -9.84
N GLY A 370 -13.95 14.55 -11.07
CA GLY A 370 -12.81 14.28 -11.93
C GLY A 370 -12.52 12.78 -12.10
N ARG A 371 -11.31 12.37 -11.74
CA ARG A 371 -10.84 10.98 -11.91
C ARG A 371 -11.59 10.00 -11.02
N LEU A 372 -11.98 10.40 -9.81
CA LEU A 372 -12.75 9.52 -8.94
C LEU A 372 -14.13 9.19 -9.56
N GLN A 373 -14.77 10.18 -10.19
CA GLN A 373 -16.04 9.98 -10.89
C GLN A 373 -15.86 9.08 -12.12
N GLU A 374 -14.77 9.28 -12.89
CA GLU A 374 -14.44 8.41 -14.03
C GLU A 374 -14.34 6.93 -13.59
N ILE A 375 -13.72 6.67 -12.45
CA ILE A 375 -13.58 5.31 -11.91
C ILE A 375 -14.95 4.73 -11.53
N GLU A 376 -15.82 5.49 -10.85
CA GLU A 376 -17.17 5.05 -10.52
C GLU A 376 -18.01 4.75 -11.77
N ASP A 377 -17.91 5.59 -12.80
CA ASP A 377 -18.60 5.42 -14.08
C ASP A 377 -18.10 4.15 -14.81
N ASN A 378 -16.80 3.90 -14.77
CA ASN A 378 -16.18 2.70 -15.34
C ASN A 378 -16.63 1.43 -14.61
N LEU A 379 -16.73 1.44 -13.28
CA LEU A 379 -17.28 0.32 -12.50
C LEU A 379 -18.76 0.07 -12.82
N ALA A 380 -19.56 1.13 -12.91
CA ALA A 380 -20.97 1.03 -13.30
C ALA A 380 -21.11 0.43 -14.71
N THR A 381 -20.22 0.81 -15.62
CA THR A 381 -20.13 0.26 -16.98
C THR A 381 -19.77 -1.22 -16.97
N LEU A 382 -18.75 -1.62 -16.21
CA LEU A 382 -18.36 -3.02 -16.02
C LEU A 382 -19.55 -3.86 -15.52
N GLY A 383 -20.30 -3.36 -14.52
CA GLY A 383 -21.48 -4.04 -14.01
C GLY A 383 -22.57 -4.25 -15.08
N ARG A 384 -22.81 -3.24 -15.95
CA ARG A 384 -23.75 -3.38 -17.08
C ARG A 384 -23.27 -4.40 -18.10
N GLN A 385 -21.98 -4.33 -18.49
CA GLN A 385 -21.36 -5.26 -19.44
C GLN A 385 -21.42 -6.71 -18.92
N LEU A 386 -21.11 -6.92 -17.64
CA LEU A 386 -21.19 -8.23 -17.00
C LEU A 386 -22.60 -8.82 -17.02
N ARG A 387 -23.64 -8.01 -16.78
CA ARG A 387 -25.04 -8.49 -16.88
C ARG A 387 -25.41 -8.88 -18.31
N ALA A 388 -24.93 -8.12 -19.30
CA ALA A 388 -25.17 -8.38 -20.71
C ALA A 388 -24.32 -9.52 -21.29
N PHE A 389 -23.22 -9.89 -20.64
CA PHE A 389 -22.24 -10.86 -21.14
C PHE A 389 -22.89 -12.19 -21.55
N ARG A 390 -22.42 -12.72 -22.69
CA ARG A 390 -22.73 -14.05 -23.20
C ARG A 390 -21.41 -14.70 -23.63
N ALA A 391 -21.14 -15.89 -23.09
CA ALA A 391 -19.92 -16.62 -23.43
C ALA A 391 -19.94 -16.99 -24.92
N PRO A 392 -18.86 -16.71 -25.67
CA PRO A 392 -18.77 -17.18 -27.05
C PRO A 392 -18.60 -18.70 -27.09
N ALA A 393 -19.03 -19.34 -28.19
CA ALA A 393 -19.07 -20.79 -28.30
C ALA A 393 -17.70 -21.49 -28.17
N TYR A 394 -16.61 -20.79 -28.49
CA TYR A 394 -15.24 -21.30 -28.35
C TYR A 394 -14.68 -21.16 -26.93
N GLN A 395 -15.35 -20.42 -26.04
CA GLN A 395 -14.84 -20.20 -24.69
C GLN A 395 -14.84 -21.53 -23.93
N PRO A 396 -13.71 -21.90 -23.30
CA PRO A 396 -13.67 -23.06 -22.42
C PRO A 396 -14.63 -22.91 -21.24
N ALA A 397 -15.03 -24.04 -20.65
CA ALA A 397 -15.81 -24.01 -19.42
C ALA A 397 -15.02 -23.31 -18.29
N PRO A 398 -15.69 -22.53 -17.42
CA PRO A 398 -15.03 -21.94 -16.26
C PRO A 398 -14.45 -23.02 -15.34
N ARG A 399 -13.28 -22.75 -14.76
CA ARG A 399 -12.67 -23.63 -13.75
C ARG A 399 -13.29 -23.39 -12.38
N LYS A 400 -13.28 -24.42 -11.54
CA LYS A 400 -13.66 -24.27 -10.13
C LYS A 400 -12.64 -23.42 -9.40
N THR A 401 -13.12 -22.55 -8.52
CA THR A 401 -12.30 -21.63 -7.71
C THR A 401 -12.80 -21.61 -6.28
N LEU A 402 -11.94 -21.19 -5.34
CA LEU A 402 -12.33 -20.95 -3.95
C LEU A 402 -12.23 -19.46 -3.62
N ALA A 403 -13.34 -18.87 -3.23
CA ALA A 403 -13.44 -17.51 -2.72
C ALA A 403 -13.59 -17.52 -1.20
N ILE A 404 -12.58 -17.02 -0.50
CA ILE A 404 -12.59 -16.84 0.95
C ILE A 404 -12.98 -15.38 1.22
N SER A 405 -14.26 -15.16 1.49
CA SER A 405 -14.86 -13.83 1.46
C SER A 405 -16.06 -13.72 2.39
N GLN A 406 -16.54 -12.50 2.60
CA GLN A 406 -17.73 -12.19 3.40
C GLN A 406 -18.83 -11.50 2.58
N VAL A 407 -18.83 -11.70 1.26
CA VAL A 407 -19.94 -11.26 0.39
C VAL A 407 -21.26 -11.89 0.85
N ARG A 408 -22.34 -11.09 0.81
CA ARG A 408 -23.65 -11.48 1.35
C ARG A 408 -24.37 -12.49 0.47
N ASP A 409 -24.43 -12.23 -0.83
CA ASP A 409 -25.12 -13.09 -1.79
C ASP A 409 -24.12 -14.02 -2.49
N THR A 410 -24.18 -15.30 -2.12
CA THR A 410 -23.35 -16.37 -2.66
C THR A 410 -24.18 -17.39 -3.45
N ALA A 411 -25.49 -17.16 -3.61
CA ALA A 411 -26.37 -18.09 -4.26
C ALA A 411 -26.17 -18.09 -5.78
N GLY A 412 -26.37 -19.25 -6.42
CA GLY A 412 -26.38 -19.37 -7.88
C GLY A 412 -25.02 -19.49 -8.56
N TYR A 413 -23.90 -19.42 -7.82
CA TYR A 413 -22.57 -19.72 -8.33
C TYR A 413 -22.34 -21.23 -8.45
N ARG A 414 -21.83 -21.69 -9.59
CA ARG A 414 -21.53 -23.11 -9.88
C ARG A 414 -20.04 -23.39 -9.93
N HIS A 415 -19.24 -22.38 -10.26
CA HIS A 415 -17.80 -22.47 -10.47
C HIS A 415 -17.02 -21.72 -9.39
N VAL A 416 -17.67 -20.83 -8.64
CA VAL A 416 -17.09 -20.18 -7.46
C VAL A 416 -17.64 -20.84 -6.21
N GLU A 417 -16.80 -21.59 -5.51
CA GLU A 417 -17.12 -22.08 -4.17
C GLU A 417 -16.76 -21.00 -3.15
N PHE A 418 -17.66 -20.69 -2.23
CA PHE A 418 -17.40 -19.72 -1.16
C PHE A 418 -17.04 -20.42 0.15
N ALA A 419 -16.12 -19.81 0.90
CA ALA A 419 -15.77 -20.21 2.25
C ALA A 419 -15.52 -18.99 3.14
N ARG A 420 -15.59 -19.18 4.46
CA ARG A 420 -15.21 -18.17 5.45
C ARG A 420 -13.89 -18.52 6.12
N SER A 421 -13.06 -17.51 6.38
CA SER A 421 -11.92 -17.67 7.29
C SER A 421 -12.41 -17.46 8.72
N ILE A 422 -12.24 -18.48 9.58
CA ILE A 422 -12.53 -18.40 11.02
C ILE A 422 -11.25 -18.57 11.83
N THR A 423 -11.19 -17.97 13.01
CA THR A 423 -10.08 -18.17 13.94
C THR A 423 -10.51 -19.12 15.03
N LEU A 424 -9.74 -20.17 15.25
CA LEU A 424 -9.93 -21.10 16.36
C LEU A 424 -8.58 -21.23 17.09
N SER A 425 -8.61 -21.56 18.38
CA SER A 425 -7.39 -21.81 19.15
C SER A 425 -7.65 -22.77 20.30
N GLN A 426 -6.71 -23.66 20.59
CA GLN A 426 -6.82 -24.54 21.76
C GLN A 426 -6.21 -23.88 22.98
N LYS A 427 -6.84 -24.07 24.14
CA LYS A 427 -6.24 -23.83 25.44
C LYS A 427 -4.85 -24.47 25.55
N VAL A 428 -3.90 -23.70 26.08
CA VAL A 428 -2.52 -24.15 26.29
C VAL A 428 -2.40 -24.78 27.67
N ASP A 429 -2.23 -26.10 27.71
CA ASP A 429 -2.00 -26.85 28.95
C ASP A 429 -0.52 -26.93 29.33
N ASP A 430 0.37 -27.07 28.33
CA ASP A 430 1.83 -27.03 28.47
C ASP A 430 2.42 -25.90 27.61
N PRO A 431 2.74 -24.73 28.19
CA PRO A 431 3.36 -23.61 27.48
C PRO A 431 4.76 -23.89 26.90
N SER A 432 5.42 -24.98 27.33
CA SER A 432 6.74 -25.36 26.80
C SER A 432 6.67 -26.17 25.51
N ALA A 433 5.48 -26.65 25.15
CA ALA A 433 5.26 -27.43 23.94
C ALA A 433 5.56 -26.60 22.69
N LEU A 434 6.28 -27.20 21.73
CA LEU A 434 6.85 -26.52 20.56
C LEU A 434 5.84 -25.65 19.80
N TRP A 435 4.61 -26.13 19.63
CA TRP A 435 3.54 -25.45 18.89
C TRP A 435 3.08 -24.12 19.50
N CYS A 436 3.25 -23.93 20.81
CA CYS A 436 2.73 -22.77 21.56
C CYS A 436 3.80 -21.96 22.29
N ARG A 437 5.09 -22.23 22.06
CA ARG A 437 6.18 -21.45 22.68
C ARG A 437 6.07 -19.95 22.37
N GLU A 438 5.71 -19.62 21.14
CA GLU A 438 5.57 -18.23 20.65
C GLU A 438 4.10 -17.80 20.53
N ARG A 439 3.31 -17.80 21.61
CA ARG A 439 1.86 -17.48 21.53
C ARG A 439 1.56 -16.14 20.85
N ASP A 440 0.52 -16.13 20.01
CA ASP A 440 0.00 -14.91 19.39
C ASP A 440 -0.86 -14.12 20.38
N ARG A 441 -0.45 -12.88 20.69
CA ARG A 441 -1.14 -12.02 21.67
C ARG A 441 -2.55 -11.59 21.25
N ARG A 442 -2.92 -11.77 19.97
CA ARG A 442 -4.28 -11.47 19.46
C ARG A 442 -5.27 -12.59 19.74
N VAL A 443 -4.78 -13.77 20.13
CA VAL A 443 -5.57 -14.98 20.31
C VAL A 443 -5.68 -15.30 21.81
N ALA A 444 -6.87 -15.71 22.26
CA ALA A 444 -7.15 -15.91 23.67
C ALA A 444 -6.72 -17.29 24.20
N TYR A 445 -6.67 -18.32 23.34
CA TYR A 445 -6.34 -19.71 23.70
C TYR A 445 -7.17 -20.22 24.89
N LYS A 446 -8.51 -20.20 24.77
CA LYS A 446 -9.43 -20.54 25.88
C LYS A 446 -10.22 -21.82 25.64
N GLU A 447 -10.42 -22.19 24.38
CA GLU A 447 -11.33 -23.25 23.98
C GLU A 447 -10.70 -24.63 24.25
N THR A 448 -11.50 -25.55 24.78
CA THR A 448 -11.07 -26.96 24.92
C THR A 448 -11.15 -27.67 23.56
N VAL A 449 -10.49 -28.82 23.43
CA VAL A 449 -10.58 -29.62 22.19
C VAL A 449 -12.04 -30.00 21.85
N GLU A 450 -12.85 -30.31 22.86
CA GLU A 450 -14.27 -30.64 22.64
C GLU A 450 -15.11 -29.44 22.19
N ASP A 451 -14.79 -28.23 22.66
CA ASP A 451 -15.45 -27.01 22.16
C ASP A 451 -15.13 -26.79 20.67
N LEU A 452 -13.87 -26.98 20.29
CA LEU A 452 -13.43 -26.85 18.90
C LEU A 452 -14.10 -27.91 18.00
N VAL A 453 -14.18 -29.16 18.47
CA VAL A 453 -14.86 -30.25 17.77
C VAL A 453 -16.35 -29.94 17.60
N ARG A 454 -17.02 -29.44 18.64
CA ARG A 454 -18.43 -29.04 18.56
C ARG A 454 -18.65 -27.94 17.52
N ILE A 455 -17.81 -26.91 17.53
CA ILE A 455 -17.87 -25.81 16.54
C ILE A 455 -17.72 -26.37 15.11
N MET A 456 -16.73 -27.23 14.88
CA MET A 456 -16.48 -27.77 13.54
C MET A 456 -17.55 -28.76 13.07
N ALA A 457 -18.10 -29.58 13.97
CA ALA A 457 -19.23 -30.45 13.66
C ALA A 457 -20.50 -29.65 13.28
N GLU A 458 -20.72 -28.49 13.92
CA GLU A 458 -21.81 -27.57 13.54
C GLU A 458 -21.60 -27.00 12.13
N LYS A 459 -20.37 -26.59 11.77
CA LYS A 459 -20.05 -26.13 10.40
C LYS A 459 -20.26 -27.22 9.36
N GLU A 460 -19.86 -28.44 9.66
CA GLU A 460 -20.13 -29.60 8.79
C GLU A 460 -21.63 -29.85 8.64
N ALA A 461 -22.40 -29.85 9.73
CA ALA A 461 -23.84 -30.10 9.71
C ALA A 461 -24.65 -29.03 8.97
N THR A 462 -24.21 -27.76 9.05
CA THR A 462 -24.84 -26.62 8.37
C THR A 462 -24.40 -26.46 6.92
N GLY A 463 -23.37 -27.18 6.49
CA GLY A 463 -22.79 -27.05 5.16
C GLY A 463 -21.95 -25.78 4.96
N GLU A 464 -21.54 -25.10 6.04
CA GLU A 464 -20.77 -23.87 5.96
C GLU A 464 -19.29 -24.17 5.70
N ASN A 465 -18.84 -23.90 4.48
CA ASN A 465 -17.45 -24.03 4.10
C ASN A 465 -16.55 -23.04 4.88
N VAL A 466 -15.48 -23.55 5.49
CA VAL A 466 -14.55 -22.76 6.29
C VAL A 466 -13.09 -23.11 6.04
N LEU A 467 -12.22 -22.11 6.17
CA LEU A 467 -10.81 -22.31 6.49
C LEU A 467 -10.54 -21.82 7.91
N VAL A 468 -9.69 -22.55 8.63
CA VAL A 468 -9.32 -22.17 9.99
C VAL A 468 -7.97 -21.45 9.96
N TRP A 469 -7.92 -20.19 10.37
CA TRP A 469 -6.67 -19.52 10.68
C TRP A 469 -6.08 -20.18 11.93
N ALA A 470 -4.96 -20.88 11.73
CA ALA A 470 -4.43 -21.87 12.66
C ALA A 470 -3.00 -21.56 13.12
N GLY A 471 -2.41 -20.47 12.62
CA GLY A 471 -1.11 -20.02 13.08
C GLY A 471 -0.66 -18.68 12.49
N HIS A 472 0.27 -18.06 13.19
CA HIS A 472 0.88 -16.79 12.80
C HIS A 472 2.33 -16.68 13.29
N GLY A 473 3.28 -16.41 12.40
CA GLY A 473 4.70 -16.61 12.70
C GLY A 473 4.95 -18.09 13.00
N ASN A 474 5.79 -18.37 14.00
CA ASN A 474 5.98 -19.75 14.50
C ASN A 474 4.90 -20.18 15.51
N ALA A 475 3.92 -19.30 15.81
CA ALA A 475 2.81 -19.61 16.71
C ALA A 475 1.79 -20.51 16.01
N PHE A 476 1.63 -21.75 16.47
CA PHE A 476 0.49 -22.59 16.10
C PHE A 476 -0.64 -22.40 17.11
N PHE A 477 -1.87 -22.56 16.67
CA PHE A 477 -3.05 -22.40 17.52
C PHE A 477 -3.55 -23.74 18.08
N PHE A 478 -3.03 -24.86 17.57
CA PHE A 478 -3.34 -26.21 18.05
C PHE A 478 -2.12 -27.13 17.94
N PRO A 479 -2.04 -28.20 18.73
CA PRO A 479 -1.16 -29.33 18.50
C PRO A 479 -1.71 -30.27 17.41
N LEU A 480 -0.83 -31.11 16.82
CA LEU A 480 -1.17 -32.05 15.75
C LEU A 480 -2.40 -32.94 16.02
N PRO A 481 -2.61 -33.53 17.22
CA PRO A 481 -3.79 -34.35 17.49
C PRO A 481 -5.11 -33.60 17.31
N THR A 482 -5.13 -32.30 17.60
CA THR A 482 -6.33 -31.48 17.46
C THR A 482 -6.63 -31.22 15.99
N PHE A 483 -5.62 -30.93 15.16
CA PHE A 483 -5.80 -30.85 13.70
C PHE A 483 -6.45 -32.13 13.14
N ALA A 484 -5.99 -33.30 13.57
CA ALA A 484 -6.56 -34.59 13.14
C ALA A 484 -8.04 -34.73 13.51
N ARG A 485 -8.40 -34.34 14.74
CA ARG A 485 -9.80 -34.36 15.18
C ARG A 485 -10.68 -33.41 14.37
N LEU A 486 -10.22 -32.18 14.10
CA LEU A 486 -11.01 -31.22 13.30
C LEU A 486 -11.25 -31.75 11.87
N LEU A 487 -10.25 -32.37 11.25
CA LEU A 487 -10.36 -32.99 9.93
C LEU A 487 -11.29 -34.22 9.89
N GLN A 488 -11.37 -34.96 10.99
CA GLN A 488 -12.25 -36.11 11.13
C GLN A 488 -13.73 -35.69 11.27
N VAL A 489 -14.01 -34.65 12.06
CA VAL A 489 -15.39 -34.24 12.35
C VAL A 489 -16.00 -33.30 11.31
N ALA A 490 -15.18 -32.65 10.48
CA ALA A 490 -15.63 -31.79 9.39
C ALA A 490 -15.00 -32.18 8.03
N PRO A 491 -15.23 -33.41 7.54
CA PRO A 491 -14.54 -33.93 6.36
C PRO A 491 -15.01 -33.34 5.03
N LYS A 492 -16.04 -32.47 4.97
CA LYS A 492 -16.48 -31.87 3.70
C LYS A 492 -16.30 -30.36 3.70
N HIS A 493 -16.65 -29.71 4.80
CA HIS A 493 -16.80 -28.27 4.89
C HIS A 493 -15.62 -27.56 5.57
N LEU A 494 -14.75 -28.26 6.30
CA LEU A 494 -13.39 -27.76 6.54
C LEU A 494 -12.60 -27.88 5.24
N LYS A 495 -12.18 -26.77 4.64
CA LYS A 495 -11.39 -26.76 3.40
C LYS A 495 -9.89 -26.81 3.64
N GLY A 496 -9.46 -26.39 4.83
CA GLY A 496 -8.06 -26.41 5.21
C GLY A 496 -7.71 -25.38 6.27
N PHE A 497 -6.42 -25.10 6.37
CA PHE A 497 -5.85 -24.23 7.40
C PHE A 497 -5.10 -23.05 6.78
N VAL A 498 -5.13 -21.90 7.46
CA VAL A 498 -4.39 -20.71 7.06
C VAL A 498 -3.24 -20.48 8.04
N PHE A 499 -2.04 -20.26 7.52
CA PHE A 499 -0.87 -19.83 8.29
C PHE A 499 -0.30 -18.56 7.69
N ALA A 500 0.01 -17.59 8.54
CA ALA A 500 0.43 -16.26 8.13
C ALA A 500 1.81 -15.89 8.68
N GLU A 501 2.63 -15.19 7.90
CA GLU A 501 3.89 -14.55 8.35
C GLU A 501 4.91 -15.55 8.96
N MET A 502 4.89 -16.82 8.54
CA MET A 502 5.84 -17.84 8.98
C MET A 502 7.08 -17.83 8.06
N GLU A 503 7.94 -16.83 8.28
CA GLU A 503 9.06 -16.47 7.38
C GLU A 503 10.44 -16.54 8.04
N GLY A 504 10.53 -17.15 9.23
CA GLY A 504 11.76 -17.29 9.97
C GLY A 504 12.83 -18.14 9.27
N THR A 505 14.08 -17.90 9.65
CA THR A 505 15.27 -18.54 9.08
C THR A 505 16.16 -19.20 10.15
N ASP A 506 15.67 -19.29 11.38
CA ASP A 506 16.41 -19.78 12.55
C ASP A 506 16.09 -21.26 12.88
N GLU A 507 16.85 -21.81 13.82
CA GLU A 507 16.70 -23.20 14.28
C GLU A 507 15.33 -23.48 14.89
N HIS A 508 14.71 -22.49 15.54
CA HIS A 508 13.37 -22.65 16.09
C HIS A 508 12.33 -22.82 14.99
N THR A 509 12.39 -21.97 13.97
CA THR A 509 11.54 -22.07 12.78
C THR A 509 11.75 -23.41 12.08
N GLN A 510 13.01 -23.85 11.91
CA GLN A 510 13.32 -25.17 11.36
C GLN A 510 12.63 -26.29 12.15
N ALA A 511 12.73 -26.28 13.48
CA ALA A 511 12.10 -27.29 14.33
C ALA A 511 10.56 -27.30 14.16
N VAL A 512 9.92 -26.13 14.10
CA VAL A 512 8.47 -26.02 13.88
C VAL A 512 8.08 -26.55 12.49
N VAL A 513 8.85 -26.23 11.45
CA VAL A 513 8.61 -26.74 10.09
C VAL A 513 8.71 -28.25 10.03
N GLU A 514 9.81 -28.82 10.54
CA GLU A 514 10.09 -30.25 10.43
C GLU A 514 9.20 -31.11 11.34
N GLN A 515 8.87 -30.64 12.54
CA GLN A 515 8.16 -31.44 13.55
C GLN A 515 6.64 -31.18 13.61
N ILE A 516 6.16 -30.08 13.04
CA ILE A 516 4.73 -29.71 13.09
C ILE A 516 4.16 -29.51 11.69
N LEU A 517 4.72 -28.59 10.90
CA LEU A 517 4.16 -28.25 9.60
C LEU A 517 4.23 -29.44 8.62
N PHE A 518 5.34 -30.17 8.60
CA PHE A 518 5.50 -31.34 7.73
C PHE A 518 4.51 -32.47 8.07
N PRO A 519 4.37 -32.93 9.33
CA PRO A 519 3.32 -33.90 9.68
C PRO A 519 1.89 -33.39 9.39
N LEU A 520 1.62 -32.09 9.60
CA LEU A 520 0.33 -31.49 9.26
C LEU A 520 0.06 -31.52 7.75
N ALA A 521 1.06 -31.30 6.90
CA ALA A 521 0.92 -31.40 5.46
C ALA A 521 0.53 -32.81 5.01
N GLU A 522 1.14 -33.84 5.60
CA GLU A 522 0.78 -35.24 5.33
C GLU A 522 -0.66 -35.55 5.77
N LEU A 523 -1.08 -35.05 6.94
CA LEU A 523 -2.45 -35.20 7.43
C LEU A 523 -3.46 -34.49 6.52
N CYS A 524 -3.16 -33.27 6.08
CA CYS A 524 -4.00 -32.53 5.13
C CYS A 524 -4.12 -33.28 3.79
N ARG A 525 -3.02 -33.83 3.28
CA ARG A 525 -3.00 -34.66 2.06
C ARG A 525 -3.92 -35.87 2.18
N GLN A 526 -3.86 -36.60 3.29
CA GLN A 526 -4.71 -37.78 3.55
C GLN A 526 -6.21 -37.46 3.56
N HIS A 527 -6.58 -36.24 3.95
CA HIS A 527 -7.96 -35.76 3.99
C HIS A 527 -8.36 -34.91 2.77
N GLY A 528 -7.46 -34.69 1.81
CA GLY A 528 -7.69 -33.82 0.65
C GLY A 528 -7.93 -32.35 1.03
N ARG A 529 -7.12 -31.81 1.94
CA ARG A 529 -7.20 -30.42 2.42
C ARG A 529 -5.96 -29.63 2.10
N ILE A 530 -6.16 -28.32 2.05
CA ILE A 530 -5.09 -27.37 1.75
C ILE A 530 -4.51 -26.72 3.01
N ILE A 531 -3.29 -26.23 2.86
CA ILE A 531 -2.65 -25.28 3.75
C ILE A 531 -2.44 -24.00 2.94
N LEU A 532 -3.29 -22.99 3.18
CA LEU A 532 -3.11 -21.65 2.63
C LEU A 532 -1.99 -20.95 3.40
N PHE A 533 -0.85 -20.83 2.75
CA PHE A 533 0.38 -20.32 3.35
C PHE A 533 0.60 -18.90 2.86
N ARG A 534 0.35 -17.89 3.71
CA ARG A 534 0.46 -16.47 3.33
C ARG A 534 1.66 -15.82 4.02
N ASN A 535 2.73 -15.60 3.27
CA ASN A 535 3.98 -15.01 3.80
C ASN A 535 4.31 -13.68 3.12
N LYS A 536 5.16 -12.89 3.77
CA LYS A 536 5.53 -11.53 3.30
C LYS A 536 6.77 -11.57 2.44
N ASN A 537 7.25 -10.38 2.06
CA ASN A 537 8.66 -10.17 1.78
C ASN A 537 9.12 -11.00 0.57
N ILE A 538 10.36 -11.49 0.62
CA ILE A 538 10.98 -12.34 -0.39
C ILE A 538 10.67 -13.84 -0.21
N PHE A 539 9.65 -14.21 0.56
CA PHE A 539 9.46 -15.61 0.95
C PHE A 539 9.37 -16.55 -0.26
N TRP A 540 8.55 -16.19 -1.25
CA TRP A 540 8.30 -16.98 -2.46
C TRP A 540 9.38 -16.88 -3.54
N ASN A 541 10.36 -16.00 -3.35
CA ASN A 541 11.44 -15.71 -4.29
C ASN A 541 12.82 -15.72 -3.59
N GLY A 542 12.94 -16.44 -2.48
CA GLY A 542 14.15 -16.45 -1.65
C GLY A 542 14.04 -17.35 -0.42
N THR A 543 13.29 -16.93 0.60
CA THR A 543 13.30 -17.61 1.92
C THR A 543 12.87 -19.08 1.84
N CYS A 544 11.86 -19.40 1.03
CA CYS A 544 11.40 -20.79 0.85
C CYS A 544 12.44 -21.70 0.16
N TYR A 545 13.54 -21.15 -0.36
CA TYR A 545 14.63 -21.91 -0.96
C TYR A 545 15.65 -22.39 0.07
N LEU A 546 15.54 -21.98 1.34
CA LEU A 546 16.38 -22.55 2.40
C LEU A 546 16.15 -24.07 2.50
N PRO A 547 17.18 -24.86 2.88
CA PRO A 547 17.09 -26.31 2.83
C PRO A 547 15.92 -26.93 3.60
N PHE A 548 15.60 -26.42 4.80
CA PHE A 548 14.50 -26.95 5.60
C PHE A 548 13.12 -26.58 5.05
N TRP A 549 13.00 -25.37 4.46
CA TRP A 549 11.77 -24.95 3.80
C TRP A 549 11.53 -25.74 2.52
N SER A 550 12.53 -25.80 1.63
CA SER A 550 12.42 -26.43 0.31
C SER A 550 12.13 -27.93 0.39
N LYS A 551 12.69 -28.66 1.37
CA LYS A 551 12.39 -30.08 1.62
C LYS A 551 10.92 -30.37 1.90
N VAL A 552 10.18 -29.41 2.45
CA VAL A 552 8.76 -29.54 2.81
C VAL A 552 7.88 -28.90 1.74
N LEU A 553 8.07 -27.60 1.49
CA LEU A 553 7.19 -26.81 0.63
C LEU A 553 7.35 -27.11 -0.85
N LEU A 554 8.58 -27.39 -1.31
CA LEU A 554 8.92 -27.59 -2.73
C LEU A 554 9.09 -29.08 -3.06
N ASN A 555 8.47 -29.93 -2.25
CA ASN A 555 8.38 -31.37 -2.48
C ASN A 555 7.11 -31.68 -3.28
N GLU A 556 7.28 -32.31 -4.44
CA GLU A 556 6.18 -32.64 -5.36
C GLU A 556 5.05 -33.47 -4.71
N ARG A 557 5.34 -34.18 -3.61
CA ARG A 557 4.34 -34.91 -2.81
C ARG A 557 3.24 -34.02 -2.24
N TYR A 558 3.52 -32.73 -2.00
CA TYR A 558 2.62 -31.79 -1.33
C TYR A 558 2.17 -30.64 -2.23
N LYS A 559 2.37 -30.76 -3.56
CA LYS A 559 2.04 -29.71 -4.53
C LYS A 559 0.55 -29.32 -4.56
N ASP A 560 -0.33 -30.23 -4.15
CA ASP A 560 -1.78 -30.04 -4.03
C ASP A 560 -2.24 -29.66 -2.61
N VAL A 561 -1.32 -29.65 -1.63
CA VAL A 561 -1.59 -29.30 -0.24
C VAL A 561 -1.24 -27.84 0.03
N PHE A 562 -0.01 -27.42 -0.26
CA PHE A 562 0.42 -26.06 0.01
C PHE A 562 -0.08 -25.11 -1.08
N VAL A 563 -0.69 -23.99 -0.65
CA VAL A 563 -1.19 -22.95 -1.55
C VAL A 563 -0.45 -21.65 -1.26
N PRO A 564 0.43 -21.18 -2.16
CA PRO A 564 1.18 -19.95 -1.97
C PRO A 564 0.31 -18.71 -2.00
N GLY A 565 0.31 -17.92 -0.92
CA GLY A 565 -0.35 -16.62 -0.79
C GLY A 565 0.62 -15.53 -0.33
N LEU A 566 0.26 -14.27 -0.57
CA LEU A 566 1.04 -13.11 -0.14
C LEU A 566 0.36 -12.42 1.05
N GLU A 567 1.13 -12.14 2.11
CA GLU A 567 0.68 -11.36 3.27
C GLU A 567 1.34 -9.97 3.27
N GLU A 568 1.56 -9.33 2.12
CA GLU A 568 2.36 -8.10 2.09
C GLU A 568 1.58 -6.90 2.60
N THR A 569 2.06 -6.30 3.69
CA THR A 569 1.42 -5.17 4.34
C THR A 569 2.50 -4.22 4.84
N ASN A 570 3.23 -3.59 3.89
CA ASN A 570 4.33 -2.62 4.05
C ASN A 570 5.29 -2.75 2.83
N SER A 571 5.00 -1.98 1.78
CA SER A 571 5.31 -2.35 0.40
C SER A 571 6.77 -2.27 -0.03
N ARG A 572 7.34 -3.39 -0.49
CA ARG A 572 8.74 -3.47 -0.94
C ARG A 572 9.01 -4.48 -2.05
N THR A 573 8.37 -5.65 -2.03
CA THR A 573 8.73 -6.79 -2.92
C THR A 573 7.53 -7.54 -3.49
N GLN A 574 6.36 -6.89 -3.62
CA GLN A 574 5.14 -7.53 -4.14
C GLN A 574 5.33 -8.11 -5.54
N GLU A 575 6.03 -7.40 -6.41
CA GLU A 575 6.33 -7.81 -7.78
C GLU A 575 7.18 -9.08 -7.81
N LEU A 576 8.15 -9.19 -6.89
CA LEU A 576 9.05 -10.33 -6.79
C LEU A 576 8.31 -11.55 -6.24
N SER A 577 7.45 -11.34 -5.25
CA SER A 577 6.58 -12.40 -4.70
C SER A 577 5.58 -12.91 -5.74
N LEU A 578 4.99 -12.03 -6.56
CA LEU A 578 4.16 -12.44 -7.69
C LEU A 578 4.94 -13.29 -8.69
N ALA A 579 6.11 -12.82 -9.12
CA ALA A 579 6.97 -13.53 -10.05
C ALA A 579 7.47 -14.88 -9.50
N GLY A 580 7.77 -14.95 -8.20
CA GLY A 580 8.15 -16.19 -7.49
C GLY A 580 7.02 -17.20 -7.41
N ARG A 581 5.81 -16.78 -7.03
CA ARG A 581 4.64 -17.68 -6.96
C ARG A 581 4.24 -18.22 -8.33
N VAL A 582 4.20 -17.36 -9.35
CA VAL A 582 3.93 -17.82 -10.73
C VAL A 582 5.05 -18.72 -11.23
N GLY A 583 6.31 -18.41 -10.93
CA GLY A 583 7.45 -19.24 -11.34
C GLY A 583 7.44 -20.63 -10.70
N LEU A 584 7.16 -20.73 -9.40
CA LEU A 584 7.04 -22.00 -8.68
C LEU A 584 5.85 -22.83 -9.18
N TRP A 585 4.72 -22.18 -9.48
CA TRP A 585 3.56 -22.83 -10.10
C TRP A 585 3.88 -23.37 -11.51
N GLN A 586 4.54 -22.57 -12.35
CA GLN A 586 4.94 -23.02 -13.69
C GLN A 586 6.03 -24.10 -13.68
N ALA A 587 6.86 -24.11 -12.63
CA ALA A 587 7.85 -25.17 -12.40
C ALA A 587 7.25 -26.46 -11.80
N GLY A 588 5.95 -26.49 -11.53
CA GLY A 588 5.23 -27.68 -11.09
C GLY A 588 5.25 -27.97 -9.59
N TYR A 589 5.79 -27.05 -8.76
CA TYR A 589 5.84 -27.23 -7.31
C TYR A 589 4.50 -27.06 -6.62
N PHE A 590 3.57 -26.33 -7.24
CA PHE A 590 2.24 -26.11 -6.71
C PHE A 590 1.19 -26.31 -7.80
N THR A 591 0.09 -26.96 -7.45
CA THR A 591 -1.10 -27.10 -8.28
C THR A 591 -1.94 -25.82 -8.24
N HIS A 592 -2.06 -25.23 -7.04
CA HIS A 592 -2.88 -24.07 -6.73
C HIS A 592 -2.01 -22.93 -6.20
N TRP A 593 -2.44 -21.69 -6.42
CA TRP A 593 -1.87 -20.54 -5.73
C TRP A 593 -2.93 -19.45 -5.54
N ALA A 594 -2.74 -18.64 -4.51
CA ALA A 594 -3.79 -17.74 -4.03
C ALA A 594 -3.47 -16.26 -4.27
N CYS A 595 -4.47 -15.47 -4.61
CA CYS A 595 -4.42 -14.03 -4.41
C CYS A 595 -4.97 -13.69 -3.04
N ARG A 596 -4.35 -12.72 -2.36
CA ARG A 596 -4.93 -12.07 -1.20
C ARG A 596 -5.07 -10.58 -1.49
N THR A 597 -6.20 -10.03 -1.09
CA THR A 597 -6.43 -8.58 -1.04
C THR A 597 -6.81 -8.18 0.36
N VAL A 598 -6.16 -7.15 0.89
CA VAL A 598 -6.52 -6.55 2.17
C VAL A 598 -6.46 -5.04 2.11
N THR A 599 -7.31 -4.33 2.85
CA THR A 599 -7.26 -2.85 2.88
C THR A 599 -5.97 -2.30 3.52
N ASP A 600 -5.20 -3.16 4.19
CA ASP A 600 -3.86 -2.83 4.70
C ASP A 600 -2.83 -2.68 3.56
N ASP A 601 -3.07 -3.28 2.37
CA ASP A 601 -2.15 -3.27 1.22
C ASP A 601 -1.82 -1.85 0.72
N ALA A 602 -2.71 -0.88 0.97
CA ALA A 602 -2.52 0.51 0.61
C ALA A 602 -1.52 1.26 1.51
N ASN A 603 -1.10 0.66 2.64
CA ASN A 603 -0.15 1.26 3.58
C ASN A 603 1.26 0.80 3.27
N PHE A 604 1.88 1.46 2.29
CA PHE A 604 3.25 1.13 1.86
C PHE A 604 4.33 1.57 2.84
N ASN A 605 3.99 2.32 3.89
CA ASN A 605 4.88 2.72 4.97
C ASN A 605 4.16 2.47 6.30
N ARG A 606 4.86 2.02 7.35
CA ARG A 606 4.25 1.78 8.67
C ARG A 606 4.37 2.95 9.65
N MET A 607 5.11 3.99 9.27
CA MET A 607 5.19 5.25 10.02
C MET A 607 4.00 6.16 9.70
N PHE A 608 3.36 5.95 8.55
CA PHE A 608 2.25 6.75 8.05
C PHE A 608 1.21 5.81 7.42
N GLU A 609 -0.04 5.86 7.89
CA GLU A 609 -1.09 4.93 7.44
C GLU A 609 -2.21 5.71 6.72
N TRP A 610 -2.19 5.69 5.38
CA TRP A 610 -3.17 6.32 4.49
C TRP A 610 -4.24 5.35 3.97
N GLY A 611 -4.45 4.22 4.65
CA GLY A 611 -5.50 3.26 4.29
C GLY A 611 -6.91 3.82 4.46
N GLY A 612 -7.90 2.93 4.34
CA GLY A 612 -9.30 3.31 4.50
C GLY A 612 -10.00 3.67 3.19
N GLN A 613 -9.52 3.15 2.07
CA GLN A 613 -10.17 3.24 0.77
C GLN A 613 -11.67 2.91 0.88
N GLN A 614 -12.50 3.73 0.26
CA GLN A 614 -13.95 3.56 0.18
C GLN A 614 -14.39 3.04 -1.20
N LEU A 615 -13.45 2.96 -2.14
CA LEU A 615 -13.62 2.32 -3.45
C LEU A 615 -12.49 1.30 -3.67
N LEU A 616 -12.85 0.02 -3.85
CA LEU A 616 -11.93 -1.12 -3.86
C LEU A 616 -11.49 -1.56 -5.26
N THR A 617 -11.36 -0.61 -6.20
CA THR A 617 -10.92 -0.92 -7.58
C THR A 617 -9.53 -1.51 -7.66
N HIS A 618 -8.65 -1.16 -6.74
CA HIS A 618 -7.30 -1.71 -6.61
C HIS A 618 -7.34 -3.20 -6.24
N HIS A 619 -8.25 -3.62 -5.34
CA HIS A 619 -8.50 -5.04 -5.05
C HIS A 619 -9.07 -5.76 -6.27
N LEU A 620 -10.10 -5.20 -6.90
CA LEU A 620 -10.72 -5.79 -8.10
C LEU A 620 -9.68 -6.02 -9.21
N ARG A 621 -8.87 -5.01 -9.53
CA ARG A 621 -7.81 -5.12 -10.55
C ARG A 621 -6.74 -6.14 -10.17
N HIS A 622 -6.32 -6.20 -8.90
CA HIS A 622 -5.34 -7.19 -8.42
C HIS A 622 -5.88 -8.63 -8.48
N LEU A 623 -7.14 -8.85 -8.12
CA LEU A 623 -7.82 -10.13 -8.25
C LEU A 623 -7.91 -10.58 -9.71
N VAL A 624 -8.30 -9.67 -10.62
CA VAL A 624 -8.38 -9.95 -12.07
C VAL A 624 -7.00 -10.28 -12.64
N ALA A 625 -5.99 -9.49 -12.32
CA ALA A 625 -4.61 -9.68 -12.77
C ALA A 625 -4.06 -11.05 -12.36
N THR A 626 -4.19 -11.40 -11.09
CA THR A 626 -3.68 -12.68 -10.55
C THR A 626 -4.47 -13.89 -11.06
N ALA A 627 -5.79 -13.78 -11.19
CA ALA A 627 -6.62 -14.81 -11.82
C ALA A 627 -6.18 -15.07 -13.27
N ALA A 628 -5.90 -14.01 -14.03
CA ALA A 628 -5.40 -14.10 -15.41
C ALA A 628 -3.95 -14.60 -15.51
N LEU A 629 -3.25 -14.75 -14.38
CA LEU A 629 -1.94 -15.39 -14.26
C LEU A 629 -2.00 -16.81 -13.68
N GLY A 630 -3.19 -17.34 -13.40
CA GLY A 630 -3.39 -18.73 -12.98
C GLY A 630 -3.79 -18.92 -11.51
N ALA A 631 -3.96 -17.86 -10.72
CA ALA A 631 -4.45 -18.01 -9.34
C ALA A 631 -5.91 -18.50 -9.37
N ASP A 632 -6.26 -19.42 -8.49
CA ASP A 632 -7.59 -20.04 -8.41
C ASP A 632 -8.20 -20.03 -7.01
N MET A 633 -7.51 -19.41 -6.05
CA MET A 633 -7.97 -19.18 -4.69
C MET A 633 -7.84 -17.69 -4.34
N TYR A 634 -8.88 -17.12 -3.73
CA TYR A 634 -8.95 -15.68 -3.50
C TYR A 634 -9.36 -15.38 -2.07
N LEU A 635 -8.49 -14.75 -1.30
CA LEU A 635 -8.77 -14.30 0.07
C LEU A 635 -8.98 -12.78 0.06
N SER A 636 -10.17 -12.32 0.43
CA SER A 636 -10.50 -10.90 0.50
C SER A 636 -10.79 -10.50 1.95
N ASP A 637 -9.96 -9.62 2.50
CA ASP A 637 -10.09 -9.11 3.87
C ASP A 637 -10.31 -7.58 3.87
N ILE A 638 -11.43 -7.11 4.40
CA ILE A 638 -11.73 -5.67 4.50
C ILE A 638 -11.64 -5.21 5.95
N HIS A 639 -10.70 -4.29 6.24
CA HIS A 639 -10.50 -3.68 7.56
C HIS A 639 -10.98 -2.23 7.60
N ALA A 640 -12.26 -2.02 7.26
CA ALA A 640 -12.89 -0.70 7.23
C ALA A 640 -13.95 -0.47 8.33
N GLY A 641 -14.29 -1.50 9.13
CA GLY A 641 -15.25 -1.43 10.24
C GLY A 641 -14.60 -1.28 11.62
N VAL A 642 -15.42 -0.99 12.63
CA VAL A 642 -15.01 -0.82 14.04
C VAL A 642 -14.48 -2.14 14.61
N ARG A 643 -13.23 -2.17 15.10
CA ARG A 643 -12.71 -3.28 15.91
C ARG A 643 -13.17 -3.13 17.37
N GLY A 644 -13.77 -4.17 17.94
CA GLY A 644 -14.03 -4.24 19.39
C GLY A 644 -15.47 -4.59 19.77
N VAL A 645 -16.40 -4.62 18.83
CA VAL A 645 -17.65 -5.36 19.00
C VAL A 645 -17.36 -6.78 18.51
N GLY A 646 -17.54 -7.78 19.36
CA GLY A 646 -17.33 -9.17 18.99
C GLY A 646 -18.17 -9.51 17.76
N ARG A 647 -17.50 -9.95 16.68
CA ARG A 647 -18.05 -10.12 15.32
C ARG A 647 -18.35 -8.78 14.64
N TYR A 648 -17.91 -8.69 13.38
CA TYR A 648 -18.40 -7.70 12.42
C TYR A 648 -19.92 -7.60 12.57
N VAL A 649 -20.40 -6.51 13.17
CA VAL A 649 -21.81 -6.34 13.51
C VAL A 649 -22.58 -6.18 12.19
N VAL A 650 -23.47 -7.14 11.93
CA VAL A 650 -24.44 -7.12 10.84
C VAL A 650 -25.74 -6.43 11.29
N ASP A 651 -25.89 -6.09 12.57
CA ASP A 651 -27.13 -5.52 13.10
C ASP A 651 -27.15 -3.98 13.01
N GLY A 652 -28.09 -3.49 12.21
CA GLY A 652 -28.27 -2.10 11.78
C GLY A 652 -28.73 -1.09 12.83
N ASN A 653 -28.11 -1.07 14.02
CA ASN A 653 -28.38 -0.07 15.06
C ASN A 653 -27.14 0.75 15.47
N ASP A 654 -26.10 0.77 14.63
CA ASP A 654 -24.89 1.58 14.83
C ASP A 654 -25.14 3.05 14.41
N PRO A 655 -24.73 4.07 15.18
CA PRO A 655 -24.67 5.46 14.72
C PRO A 655 -23.94 5.67 13.38
N LEU A 656 -23.03 4.77 12.99
CA LEU A 656 -22.38 4.73 11.67
C LEU A 656 -23.32 4.30 10.52
N ALA A 657 -24.52 3.78 10.83
CA ALA A 657 -25.52 3.33 9.87
C ALA A 657 -26.25 4.45 9.13
N ARG A 658 -26.05 5.72 9.51
CA ARG A 658 -26.74 6.87 8.88
C ARG A 658 -25.87 7.69 7.91
N GLY A 659 -24.66 7.22 7.55
CA GLY A 659 -23.84 7.96 6.57
C GLY A 659 -22.47 7.38 6.17
N GLY A 660 -22.11 6.16 6.60
CA GLY A 660 -20.88 5.49 6.14
C GLY A 660 -21.18 4.17 5.41
N THR A 661 -20.32 3.74 4.49
CA THR A 661 -20.47 2.42 3.84
C THR A 661 -20.36 1.31 4.90
N HIS A 662 -21.35 0.42 4.99
CA HIS A 662 -21.22 -0.76 5.83
C HIS A 662 -20.07 -1.63 5.31
N THR A 663 -19.37 -2.36 6.19
CA THR A 663 -18.28 -3.27 5.74
C THR A 663 -18.80 -4.27 4.69
N GLY A 664 -20.07 -4.68 4.80
CA GLY A 664 -20.74 -5.52 3.79
C GLY A 664 -20.85 -4.85 2.41
N ASP A 665 -21.07 -3.53 2.36
CA ASP A 665 -21.19 -2.79 1.09
C ASP A 665 -19.84 -2.74 0.36
N LEU A 666 -18.73 -2.69 1.10
CA LEU A 666 -17.39 -2.78 0.51
C LEU A 666 -17.08 -4.19 -0.02
N TYR A 667 -17.53 -5.26 0.65
CA TYR A 667 -17.42 -6.62 0.09
C TYR A 667 -18.21 -6.76 -1.20
N ASP A 668 -19.40 -6.14 -1.28
CA ASP A 668 -20.24 -6.23 -2.47
C ASP A 668 -19.64 -5.52 -3.69
N GLN A 669 -18.70 -4.57 -3.51
CA GLN A 669 -17.89 -4.03 -4.61
C GLN A 669 -17.01 -5.08 -5.31
N LEU A 670 -16.76 -6.23 -4.66
CA LEU A 670 -16.01 -7.35 -5.24
C LEU A 670 -16.91 -8.38 -5.95
N VAL A 671 -18.24 -8.27 -5.86
CA VAL A 671 -19.18 -9.15 -6.60
C VAL A 671 -18.88 -9.22 -8.12
N PRO A 672 -18.55 -8.11 -8.81
CA PRO A 672 -18.13 -8.17 -10.21
C PRO A 672 -17.00 -9.16 -10.48
N PHE A 673 -16.04 -9.30 -9.56
CA PHE A 673 -14.95 -10.27 -9.71
C PHE A 673 -15.46 -11.71 -9.73
N TYR A 674 -16.31 -12.07 -8.78
CA TYR A 674 -16.88 -13.42 -8.72
C TYR A 674 -17.76 -13.72 -9.94
N GLN A 675 -18.49 -12.72 -10.45
CA GLN A 675 -19.26 -12.86 -11.69
C GLN A 675 -18.37 -13.07 -12.93
N LEU A 676 -17.18 -12.45 -12.99
CA LEU A 676 -16.21 -12.70 -14.07
C LEU A 676 -15.75 -14.16 -14.06
N LEU A 677 -15.48 -14.73 -12.88
CA LEU A 677 -15.09 -16.13 -12.73
C LEU A 677 -16.25 -17.06 -13.11
N GLU A 678 -17.44 -16.85 -12.55
CA GLU A 678 -18.61 -17.70 -12.78
C GLU A 678 -18.99 -17.80 -14.25
N LYS A 679 -18.87 -16.69 -14.99
CA LYS A 679 -19.21 -16.61 -16.42
C LYS A 679 -18.04 -16.99 -17.34
N GLY A 680 -16.86 -17.28 -16.77
CA GLY A 680 -15.64 -17.57 -17.53
C GLY A 680 -15.14 -16.38 -18.36
N VAL A 681 -15.51 -15.15 -18.00
CA VAL A 681 -14.97 -13.93 -18.64
C VAL A 681 -13.46 -13.87 -18.39
N ILE A 682 -13.04 -14.14 -17.15
CA ILE A 682 -11.64 -14.44 -16.85
C ILE A 682 -11.48 -15.95 -16.95
N GLN A 683 -10.68 -16.41 -17.92
CA GLN A 683 -10.29 -17.80 -18.00
C GLN A 683 -8.98 -17.98 -17.22
N ILE A 684 -9.01 -18.83 -16.19
CA ILE A 684 -7.82 -19.16 -15.41
C ILE A 684 -6.96 -20.14 -16.25
N PRO A 685 -5.74 -19.74 -16.67
CA PRO A 685 -4.88 -20.60 -17.49
C PRO A 685 -4.29 -21.76 -16.70
N ALA A 686 -3.98 -22.87 -17.38
CA ALA A 686 -2.98 -23.83 -16.91
C ALA A 686 -1.56 -23.29 -17.16
N PRO A 687 -0.52 -23.85 -16.51
CA PRO A 687 0.85 -23.36 -16.65
C PRO A 687 1.34 -23.20 -18.10
N ASP A 688 0.99 -24.15 -18.97
CA ASP A 688 1.37 -24.21 -20.39
C ASP A 688 0.50 -23.32 -21.30
N GLN A 689 -0.67 -22.90 -20.82
CA GLN A 689 -1.55 -21.98 -21.53
C GLN A 689 -1.12 -20.52 -21.40
N LEU A 690 -0.33 -20.17 -20.38
CA LEU A 690 0.12 -18.80 -20.11
C LEU A 690 1.30 -18.40 -21.03
N ILE A 691 0.97 -17.84 -22.19
CA ILE A 691 1.94 -17.48 -23.24
C ILE A 691 2.57 -16.09 -23.08
N SER A 692 2.15 -15.31 -22.08
CA SER A 692 2.79 -14.05 -21.67
C SER A 692 3.93 -14.22 -20.65
N SER A 693 4.14 -15.45 -20.16
CA SER A 693 5.27 -15.76 -19.29
C SER A 693 6.51 -16.04 -20.13
N SER A 694 7.61 -15.38 -19.80
CA SER A 694 8.90 -15.52 -20.47
C SER A 694 9.41 -16.96 -20.42
N ASP A 695 10.13 -17.38 -21.45
CA ASP A 695 10.92 -18.62 -21.44
C ASP A 695 12.32 -18.43 -20.83
N LEU A 696 12.63 -17.20 -20.38
CA LEU A 696 13.77 -16.88 -19.53
C LEU A 696 13.32 -16.80 -18.08
N ALA A 697 14.03 -17.48 -17.17
CA ALA A 697 13.79 -17.40 -15.74
C ALA A 697 14.97 -16.74 -14.99
N LEU A 698 14.66 -16.03 -13.92
CA LEU A 698 15.65 -15.58 -12.94
C LEU A 698 15.80 -16.67 -11.87
N VAL A 699 16.98 -17.25 -11.80
CA VAL A 699 17.34 -18.32 -10.88
C VAL A 699 17.98 -17.72 -9.63
N VAL A 700 17.36 -17.91 -8.48
CA VAL A 700 17.95 -17.55 -7.19
C VAL A 700 18.71 -18.75 -6.64
N ARG A 701 19.97 -18.53 -6.24
CA ARG A 701 20.82 -19.56 -5.64
C ARG A 701 20.16 -20.14 -4.38
N THR A 702 20.45 -21.40 -4.12
CA THR A 702 19.96 -22.14 -2.96
C THR A 702 21.16 -22.56 -2.10
N PRO A 703 21.38 -21.97 -0.92
CA PRO A 703 20.63 -20.85 -0.33
C PRO A 703 20.93 -19.49 -1.01
N PRO A 704 20.06 -18.49 -0.87
CA PRO A 704 20.36 -17.11 -1.25
C PRO A 704 21.46 -16.49 -0.37
N SER A 705 21.95 -15.30 -0.75
CA SER A 705 22.95 -14.58 0.05
C SER A 705 22.39 -14.15 1.42
N ALA A 706 23.28 -14.04 2.42
CA ALA A 706 22.89 -13.58 3.74
C ALA A 706 22.38 -12.13 3.72
N ALA A 707 22.95 -11.26 2.88
CA ALA A 707 22.49 -9.88 2.70
C ALA A 707 21.06 -9.84 2.15
N TYR A 708 20.76 -10.62 1.11
CA TYR A 708 19.42 -10.70 0.55
C TYR A 708 18.39 -11.20 1.57
N LEU A 709 18.73 -12.23 2.36
CA LEU A 709 17.87 -12.69 3.45
C LEU A 709 17.67 -11.59 4.51
N LYS A 710 18.74 -10.95 4.98
CA LYS A 710 18.70 -9.88 5.99
C LYS A 710 17.77 -8.73 5.58
N HIS A 711 17.97 -8.17 4.40
CA HIS A 711 17.22 -7.01 3.91
C HIS A 711 15.82 -7.41 3.42
N GLY A 712 15.68 -8.61 2.87
CA GLY A 712 14.43 -9.12 2.32
C GLY A 712 13.39 -9.48 3.37
N ILE A 713 13.76 -10.00 4.56
CA ILE A 713 12.81 -10.49 5.58
C ILE A 713 12.42 -9.45 6.64
N ASN A 714 12.81 -8.19 6.46
CA ASN A 714 12.65 -7.17 7.49
C ASN A 714 11.20 -6.60 7.54
N GLY A 715 10.21 -7.43 7.90
CA GLY A 715 8.77 -7.16 7.71
C GLY A 715 8.18 -5.96 8.47
N HIS A 716 8.71 -5.67 9.67
CA HIS A 716 8.18 -4.60 10.55
C HIS A 716 9.23 -3.91 11.41
N ARG A 717 10.47 -4.42 11.44
CA ARG A 717 11.51 -3.86 12.30
C ARG A 717 12.19 -2.73 11.52
N PHE A 718 12.14 -1.52 12.04
CA PHE A 718 12.99 -0.46 11.49
C PHE A 718 14.40 -0.68 12.02
N SER A 719 15.13 -1.61 11.39
CA SER A 719 16.58 -1.71 11.57
C SER A 719 17.20 -0.57 10.79
N PHE A 720 17.44 0.54 11.47
CA PHE A 720 17.92 1.76 10.83
C PHE A 720 19.26 1.53 10.13
N PRO A 721 19.46 2.10 8.93
CA PRO A 721 20.53 1.69 8.04
C PRO A 721 21.90 1.96 8.66
N GLN A 722 22.64 0.89 8.98
CA GLN A 722 24.09 0.96 9.17
C GLN A 722 24.83 0.89 7.83
N ASP A 723 24.19 0.28 6.82
CA ASP A 723 24.85 -0.19 5.58
C ASP A 723 24.72 0.79 4.38
N GLN A 724 24.21 2.01 4.59
CA GLN A 724 24.22 3.11 3.59
C GLN A 724 23.68 2.80 2.17
N ASP A 725 22.62 1.99 2.03
CA ASP A 725 21.98 1.62 0.72
C ASP A 725 22.92 0.85 -0.23
N PRO A 726 23.30 -0.41 0.11
CA PRO A 726 24.22 -1.19 -0.70
C PRO A 726 23.65 -1.48 -2.10
N GLU A 727 24.54 -1.54 -3.09
CA GLU A 727 24.18 -2.01 -4.43
C GLU A 727 23.87 -3.50 -4.39
N MET A 728 22.63 -3.86 -4.75
CA MET A 728 22.14 -5.24 -4.77
C MET A 728 21.26 -5.45 -6.01
N VAL A 729 21.20 -6.69 -6.52
CA VAL A 729 20.25 -7.06 -7.57
C VAL A 729 18.81 -6.70 -7.19
N PHE A 730 18.45 -6.88 -5.93
CA PHE A 730 17.24 -6.34 -5.31
C PHE A 730 17.60 -5.42 -4.15
N SER A 731 17.42 -4.13 -4.36
CA SER A 731 17.78 -3.06 -3.45
C SER A 731 16.56 -2.49 -2.71
N ARG A 732 16.82 -1.76 -1.62
CA ARG A 732 15.81 -1.00 -0.87
C ARG A 732 14.61 -1.86 -0.43
N MET A 733 14.88 -3.09 0.01
CA MET A 733 13.85 -4.06 0.42
C MET A 733 13.48 -3.96 1.91
N ASP A 734 14.12 -3.10 2.71
CA ASP A 734 13.77 -2.87 4.11
C ASP A 734 12.58 -1.92 4.30
N THR A 735 11.84 -2.07 5.40
CA THR A 735 10.61 -1.31 5.71
C THR A 735 10.75 0.21 5.58
N TYR A 736 11.93 0.75 5.87
CA TYR A 736 12.14 2.19 5.90
C TYR A 736 12.32 2.80 4.51
N TRP A 737 12.40 1.98 3.46
CA TRP A 737 12.42 2.43 2.08
C TRP A 737 11.03 2.57 1.46
N GLY A 738 9.94 2.23 2.17
CA GLY A 738 8.58 2.40 1.64
C GLY A 738 8.33 3.86 1.25
N GLY A 739 8.04 4.14 -0.03
CA GLY A 739 7.94 5.49 -0.61
C GLY A 739 9.18 5.99 -1.37
N SER A 740 10.28 5.24 -1.33
CA SER A 740 11.56 5.65 -1.95
C SER A 740 11.64 5.26 -3.42
N VAL A 741 12.41 6.02 -4.20
CA VAL A 741 12.72 5.69 -5.60
C VAL A 741 13.48 4.36 -5.65
N THR A 742 13.18 3.50 -6.60
CA THR A 742 13.95 2.27 -6.82
C THR A 742 15.23 2.60 -7.60
N ARG A 743 16.37 2.02 -7.22
CA ARG A 743 17.62 2.26 -7.94
C ARG A 743 17.50 1.82 -9.39
N THR A 744 18.21 2.49 -10.29
CA THR A 744 18.10 2.18 -11.73
C THR A 744 18.75 0.83 -12.10
N ASP A 745 19.71 0.36 -11.31
CA ASP A 745 20.39 -0.94 -11.45
C ASP A 745 19.65 -2.10 -10.77
N ASP A 746 18.58 -1.82 -10.03
CA ASP A 746 17.69 -2.82 -9.43
C ASP A 746 16.94 -3.61 -10.52
N PHE A 747 16.89 -4.93 -10.39
CA PHE A 747 16.22 -5.79 -11.35
C PHE A 747 14.74 -5.43 -11.54
N SER A 748 14.02 -5.14 -10.45
CA SER A 748 12.60 -4.76 -10.53
C SER A 748 12.41 -3.47 -11.34
N ALA A 749 13.36 -2.53 -11.27
CA ALA A 749 13.24 -1.24 -11.93
C ALA A 749 13.25 -1.35 -13.46
N TYR A 750 14.20 -2.09 -14.03
CA TYR A 750 14.32 -2.22 -15.49
C TYR A 750 13.57 -3.43 -16.06
N ALA A 751 13.40 -4.53 -15.31
CA ALA A 751 12.72 -5.72 -15.80
C ALA A 751 11.19 -5.69 -15.57
N MET A 752 10.72 -4.98 -14.53
CA MET A 752 9.30 -4.93 -14.11
C MET A 752 8.72 -3.51 -14.00
N ASN A 753 9.48 -2.51 -14.46
CA ASN A 753 9.14 -1.08 -14.42
C ASN A 753 8.77 -0.56 -13.01
N VAL A 754 9.36 -1.12 -11.95
CA VAL A 754 9.13 -0.65 -10.57
C VAL A 754 9.93 0.61 -10.31
N ARG A 755 9.24 1.76 -10.25
CA ARG A 755 9.87 3.07 -10.08
C ARG A 755 10.07 3.48 -8.62
N GLN A 756 9.24 2.93 -7.74
CA GLN A 756 9.18 3.32 -6.34
C GLN A 756 8.85 2.09 -5.49
N ARG A 757 9.38 2.01 -4.27
CA ARG A 757 9.03 0.98 -3.28
C ARG A 757 7.69 1.34 -2.61
N THR A 758 6.61 1.29 -3.38
CA THR A 758 5.22 1.45 -2.94
C THR A 758 4.39 0.24 -3.39
N CYS A 759 3.08 0.37 -3.59
CA CYS A 759 2.14 -0.74 -3.83
C CYS A 759 2.31 -1.44 -5.20
N ASN A 760 3.43 -2.11 -5.45
CA ASN A 760 3.78 -2.78 -6.72
C ASN A 760 3.06 -4.12 -6.94
N PHE A 761 1.77 -4.21 -6.59
CA PHE A 761 0.95 -5.43 -6.79
C PHE A 761 0.59 -5.68 -8.26
N LEU A 762 0.70 -4.66 -9.12
CA LEU A 762 0.38 -4.69 -10.55
C LEU A 762 1.61 -4.27 -11.38
N PRO A 763 2.73 -5.00 -11.32
CA PRO A 763 3.94 -4.64 -12.05
C PRO A 763 3.69 -4.65 -13.56
N GLN A 764 4.42 -3.81 -14.30
CA GLN A 764 4.34 -3.78 -15.75
C GLN A 764 5.40 -4.75 -16.29
N PHE A 765 5.02 -5.63 -17.21
CA PHE A 765 5.89 -6.69 -17.72
C PHE A 765 6.39 -6.38 -19.15
N PRO A 766 7.37 -5.47 -19.36
CA PRO A 766 7.82 -5.08 -20.69
C PRO A 766 8.49 -6.22 -21.47
N TYR A 767 8.98 -7.25 -20.76
CA TYR A 767 9.63 -8.43 -21.33
C TYR A 767 8.78 -9.71 -21.16
N GLY A 768 7.48 -9.57 -20.88
CA GLY A 768 6.66 -10.65 -20.32
C GLY A 768 6.96 -10.87 -18.84
N LEU A 769 6.10 -11.64 -18.16
CA LEU A 769 6.35 -12.01 -16.76
C LEU A 769 7.64 -12.84 -16.71
N ILE A 770 8.61 -12.44 -15.89
CA ILE A 770 9.86 -13.19 -15.70
C ILE A 770 9.69 -14.11 -14.48
N PRO A 771 9.61 -15.44 -14.66
CA PRO A 771 9.52 -16.37 -13.53
C PRO A 771 10.75 -16.27 -12.64
N ILE A 772 10.55 -16.26 -11.31
CA ILE A 772 11.63 -16.42 -10.34
C ILE A 772 11.56 -17.82 -9.75
N ILE A 773 12.67 -18.57 -9.82
CA ILE A 773 12.71 -20.00 -9.50
C ILE A 773 13.99 -20.35 -8.70
N PRO A 774 13.99 -21.47 -7.95
CA PRO A 774 15.19 -21.96 -7.28
C PRO A 774 16.17 -22.63 -8.27
N ALA A 775 17.44 -22.75 -7.87
CA ALA A 775 18.52 -23.33 -8.69
C ALA A 775 18.22 -24.72 -9.27
N TYR A 776 17.58 -25.60 -8.50
CA TYR A 776 17.27 -26.96 -8.95
C TYR A 776 16.10 -27.04 -9.96
N ALA A 777 15.39 -25.94 -10.23
CA ALA A 777 14.38 -25.85 -11.28
C ALA A 777 14.93 -25.32 -12.62
N ALA A 778 16.19 -24.87 -12.65
CA ALA A 778 16.78 -24.18 -13.80
C ALA A 778 16.83 -25.03 -15.09
N ASN A 779 16.92 -26.36 -14.96
CA ASN A 779 17.09 -27.27 -16.10
C ASN A 779 15.76 -27.79 -16.68
N GLN A 780 14.61 -27.31 -16.21
CA GLN A 780 13.32 -27.74 -16.73
C GLN A 780 13.12 -27.24 -18.17
N ALA A 781 12.56 -28.09 -19.04
CA ALA A 781 12.37 -27.82 -20.46
C ALA A 781 11.54 -26.55 -20.79
N ARG A 782 10.75 -26.06 -19.82
CA ARG A 782 9.99 -24.80 -19.93
C ARG A 782 10.89 -23.57 -20.08
N PHE A 783 12.07 -23.60 -19.48
CA PHE A 783 13.01 -22.48 -19.42
C PHE A 783 14.13 -22.69 -20.44
N ARG A 784 14.13 -21.88 -21.51
CA ARG A 784 15.15 -21.95 -22.57
C ARG A 784 16.43 -21.22 -22.20
N ALA A 785 16.33 -20.26 -21.28
CA ALA A 785 17.45 -19.47 -20.80
C ALA A 785 17.27 -19.15 -19.32
N THR A 786 18.37 -18.93 -18.62
CA THR A 786 18.37 -18.56 -17.21
C THR A 786 19.37 -17.44 -16.95
N ILE A 787 19.08 -16.64 -15.92
CA ILE A 787 20.00 -15.66 -15.34
C ILE A 787 20.11 -16.00 -13.86
N THR A 788 21.32 -16.08 -13.31
CA THR A 788 21.52 -16.52 -11.92
C THR A 788 21.86 -15.35 -11.00
N THR A 789 21.30 -15.34 -9.80
CA THR A 789 21.59 -14.36 -8.74
C THR A 789 21.56 -15.02 -7.36
N ASP A 790 22.25 -14.47 -6.37
CA ASP A 790 22.03 -14.78 -4.94
C ASP A 790 21.22 -13.67 -4.23
N GLY A 791 20.61 -12.76 -5.00
CA GLY A 791 19.85 -11.60 -4.56
C GLY A 791 20.69 -10.36 -4.26
N GLU A 792 22.00 -10.55 -4.04
CA GLU A 792 22.98 -9.46 -3.86
C GLU A 792 23.74 -9.21 -5.17
N PHE A 793 24.30 -10.27 -5.76
CA PHE A 793 25.07 -10.23 -7.00
C PHE A 793 24.41 -11.07 -8.10
N PHE A 794 24.70 -10.73 -9.36
CA PHE A 794 24.52 -11.67 -10.45
C PHE A 794 25.67 -12.70 -10.44
N ASN A 795 25.38 -13.93 -10.86
CA ASN A 795 26.35 -15.02 -10.94
C ASN A 795 26.38 -15.51 -12.40
N ASP A 796 27.57 -15.59 -13.00
CA ASP A 796 27.70 -16.18 -14.33
C ASP A 796 27.82 -17.71 -14.28
N GLY A 797 27.95 -18.35 -15.45
CA GLY A 797 28.04 -19.80 -15.59
C GLY A 797 29.30 -20.41 -14.95
N ASP A 798 30.32 -19.61 -14.69
CA ASP A 798 31.58 -20.01 -14.04
C ASP A 798 31.54 -19.76 -12.51
N GLY A 799 30.42 -19.22 -12.00
CA GLY A 799 30.22 -18.91 -10.59
C GLY A 799 30.87 -17.60 -10.13
N GLN A 800 31.34 -16.75 -11.05
CA GLN A 800 31.85 -15.43 -10.69
C GLN A 800 30.71 -14.47 -10.37
N ARG A 801 30.94 -13.60 -9.39
CA ARG A 801 29.98 -12.60 -8.94
C ARG A 801 30.18 -11.28 -9.66
N HIS A 802 29.07 -10.69 -10.10
CA HIS A 802 29.03 -9.39 -10.76
C HIS A 802 28.06 -8.46 -10.03
N THR A 803 28.43 -7.20 -9.86
CA THR A 803 27.53 -6.18 -9.30
C THR A 803 26.31 -5.97 -10.20
N ALA A 804 25.23 -5.45 -9.62
CA ALA A 804 23.97 -5.22 -10.35
C ALA A 804 24.18 -4.30 -11.57
N SER A 805 24.91 -3.19 -11.38
CA SER A 805 25.25 -2.21 -12.40
C SER A 805 26.16 -2.76 -13.49
N ALA A 806 27.22 -3.50 -13.10
CA ALA A 806 28.19 -4.04 -14.05
C ALA A 806 27.56 -5.11 -14.97
N HIS A 807 26.67 -5.95 -14.43
CA HIS A 807 26.06 -7.04 -15.20
C HIS A 807 24.75 -6.65 -15.91
N ARG A 808 24.11 -5.55 -15.51
CA ARG A 808 22.83 -5.08 -16.08
C ARG A 808 22.78 -5.12 -17.62
N PRO A 809 23.78 -4.63 -18.39
CA PRO A 809 23.69 -4.64 -19.85
C PRO A 809 23.49 -6.05 -20.44
N ALA A 810 24.16 -7.05 -19.87
CA ALA A 810 24.02 -8.45 -20.29
C ALA A 810 22.63 -9.00 -19.93
N VAL A 811 22.13 -8.67 -18.72
CA VAL A 811 20.78 -9.06 -18.28
C VAL A 811 19.71 -8.44 -19.17
N GLU A 812 19.77 -7.14 -19.45
CA GLU A 812 18.82 -6.46 -20.34
C GLU A 812 18.88 -7.02 -21.77
N GLN A 813 20.06 -7.39 -22.26
CA GLN A 813 20.19 -8.06 -23.57
C GLN A 813 19.49 -9.42 -23.56
N ALA A 814 19.68 -10.22 -22.51
CA ALA A 814 19.01 -11.52 -22.37
C ALA A 814 17.49 -11.38 -22.25
N LEU A 815 17.00 -10.40 -21.48
CA LEU A 815 15.58 -10.06 -21.37
C LEU A 815 14.99 -9.63 -22.72
N LYS A 816 15.68 -8.76 -23.46
CA LYS A 816 15.27 -8.35 -24.81
C LYS A 816 15.21 -9.54 -25.76
N ALA A 817 16.23 -10.38 -25.77
CA ALA A 817 16.27 -11.59 -26.59
C ALA A 817 15.11 -12.54 -26.26
N ALA A 818 14.82 -12.75 -24.98
CA ALA A 818 13.66 -13.55 -24.55
C ALA A 818 12.33 -12.94 -24.98
N ALA A 819 12.16 -11.63 -24.82
CA ALA A 819 10.95 -10.94 -25.20
C ALA A 819 10.64 -11.04 -26.71
N THR A 820 11.66 -11.14 -27.59
CA THR A 820 11.44 -11.35 -29.03
C THR A 820 10.80 -12.70 -29.36
N ARG A 821 10.84 -13.68 -28.45
CA ARG A 821 10.24 -15.02 -28.65
C ARG A 821 8.79 -15.11 -28.17
N LEU A 822 8.30 -14.11 -27.42
CA LEU A 822 6.92 -14.07 -26.98
C LEU A 822 5.97 -13.94 -28.18
N PRO A 823 4.79 -14.59 -28.16
CA PRO A 823 3.85 -14.49 -29.28
C PRO A 823 3.34 -13.06 -29.52
N LEU A 824 3.19 -12.28 -28.44
CA LEU A 824 2.82 -10.86 -28.45
C LEU A 824 3.51 -10.12 -27.30
N ARG A 825 3.51 -8.80 -27.38
CA ARG A 825 3.94 -7.88 -26.31
C ARG A 825 2.94 -6.75 -26.13
N VAL A 826 2.98 -6.10 -24.97
CA VAL A 826 2.23 -4.87 -24.70
C VAL A 826 3.22 -3.76 -24.38
N GLU A 827 3.12 -2.66 -25.12
CA GLU A 827 3.89 -1.44 -24.95
C GLU A 827 2.98 -0.37 -24.31
N GLY A 828 3.54 0.40 -23.36
CA GLY A 828 2.79 1.35 -22.54
C GLY A 828 2.45 0.82 -21.14
N PRO A 829 1.78 1.64 -20.31
CA PRO A 829 1.54 1.34 -18.90
C PRO A 829 0.40 0.33 -18.73
N ALA A 830 0.73 -0.96 -18.69
CA ALA A 830 -0.22 -2.02 -18.35
C ALA A 830 0.42 -3.14 -17.55
N HIS A 831 -0.33 -3.64 -16.58
CA HIS A 831 -0.20 -5.04 -16.18
C HIS A 831 -0.97 -5.89 -17.18
N TRP A 832 -0.37 -6.96 -17.69
CA TRP A 832 -0.99 -7.74 -18.76
C TRP A 832 -0.66 -9.22 -18.68
N SER A 833 -1.57 -10.05 -19.19
CA SER A 833 -1.33 -11.47 -19.44
C SER A 833 -2.02 -11.93 -20.72
N ALA A 834 -1.49 -12.99 -21.32
CA ALA A 834 -2.06 -13.62 -22.50
C ALA A 834 -2.10 -15.13 -22.30
N ALA A 835 -3.28 -15.72 -22.49
CA ALA A 835 -3.54 -17.13 -22.30
C ALA A 835 -4.15 -17.75 -23.56
N ARG A 836 -3.68 -18.93 -23.95
CA ARG A 836 -4.27 -19.70 -25.05
C ARG A 836 -5.59 -20.34 -24.58
N LEU A 837 -6.69 -20.04 -25.27
CA LEU A 837 -8.00 -20.65 -25.00
C LEU A 837 -8.14 -21.97 -25.75
N ASP A 838 -7.78 -21.96 -27.04
CA ASP A 838 -7.80 -23.12 -27.92
C ASP A 838 -6.74 -22.95 -29.05
N ALA A 839 -6.84 -23.74 -30.13
CA ALA A 839 -5.93 -23.65 -31.27
C ALA A 839 -6.02 -22.31 -32.04
N ARG A 840 -7.18 -21.64 -32.02
CA ARG A 840 -7.50 -20.45 -32.81
C ARG A 840 -7.73 -19.18 -31.98
N HIS A 841 -7.73 -19.26 -30.65
CA HIS A 841 -8.05 -18.13 -29.79
C HIS A 841 -7.05 -17.92 -28.66
N VAL A 842 -6.69 -16.66 -28.44
CA VAL A 842 -5.88 -16.19 -27.30
C VAL A 842 -6.68 -15.13 -26.55
N ARG A 843 -6.76 -15.24 -25.23
CA ARG A 843 -7.32 -14.21 -24.36
C ARG A 843 -6.21 -13.31 -23.83
N LEU A 844 -6.31 -12.02 -24.12
CA LEU A 844 -5.44 -10.96 -23.63
C LEU A 844 -6.17 -10.17 -22.55
N THR A 845 -5.60 -10.13 -21.34
CA THR A 845 -6.10 -9.33 -20.22
C THR A 845 -5.18 -8.13 -20.02
N LEU A 846 -5.75 -6.93 -20.03
CA LEU A 846 -5.05 -5.66 -19.88
C LEU A 846 -5.62 -4.91 -18.68
N VAL A 847 -4.79 -4.65 -17.67
CA VAL A 847 -5.19 -4.06 -16.39
C VAL A 847 -4.44 -2.76 -16.16
N ASP A 848 -5.16 -1.73 -15.71
CA ASP A 848 -4.56 -0.46 -15.26
C ASP A 848 -3.61 -0.73 -14.07
N PRO A 849 -2.29 -0.47 -14.21
CA PRO A 849 -1.30 -0.85 -13.21
C PRO A 849 -1.21 0.12 -12.03
N GLY A 850 -1.89 1.27 -12.08
CA GLY A 850 -1.81 2.28 -11.02
C GLY A 850 -2.58 1.87 -9.78
N TYR A 851 -1.95 1.14 -8.85
CA TYR A 851 -2.65 0.55 -7.70
C TYR A 851 -3.38 1.61 -6.87
N LEU A 852 -2.69 2.66 -6.43
CA LEU A 852 -3.28 3.83 -5.75
C LEU A 852 -3.45 5.06 -6.66
N ASP A 853 -2.93 5.00 -7.89
CA ASP A 853 -3.04 6.04 -8.92
C ASP A 853 -3.66 5.46 -10.22
N PRO A 854 -4.92 4.97 -10.16
CA PRO A 854 -5.60 4.49 -11.36
C PRO A 854 -5.76 5.60 -12.38
N ALA A 855 -5.57 5.31 -13.67
CA ALA A 855 -5.79 6.28 -14.73
C ALA A 855 -6.09 5.57 -16.05
N ALA A 856 -6.70 6.27 -17.00
CA ALA A 856 -6.84 5.75 -18.35
C ALA A 856 -5.44 5.52 -18.97
N ARG A 857 -5.18 4.30 -19.45
CA ARG A 857 -3.85 3.90 -19.96
C ARG A 857 -3.93 3.59 -21.45
N ARG A 858 -3.27 4.42 -22.27
CA ARG A 858 -3.07 4.11 -23.68
C ARG A 858 -1.98 3.05 -23.83
N VAL A 859 -2.29 1.98 -24.53
CA VAL A 859 -1.38 0.85 -24.76
C VAL A 859 -1.36 0.43 -26.22
N GLU A 860 -0.28 -0.22 -26.60
CA GLU A 860 -0.08 -0.80 -27.92
C GLU A 860 0.29 -2.28 -27.80
N VAL A 861 -0.55 -3.14 -28.35
CA VAL A 861 -0.28 -4.58 -28.43
C VAL A 861 0.46 -4.85 -29.74
N VAL A 862 1.64 -5.47 -29.64
CA VAL A 862 2.50 -5.82 -30.77
C VAL A 862 2.45 -7.33 -30.96
N PHE A 863 1.92 -7.78 -32.11
CA PHE A 863 1.87 -9.20 -32.47
C PHE A 863 3.19 -9.60 -33.15
N GLN A 864 4.00 -10.44 -32.49
CA GLN A 864 5.32 -10.85 -33.00
C GLN A 864 5.21 -12.13 -33.82
N HIS A 865 4.58 -13.16 -33.25
CA HIS A 865 4.46 -14.50 -33.86
C HIS A 865 3.02 -14.99 -33.97
N LEU A 866 2.05 -14.09 -33.74
CA LEU A 866 0.64 -14.36 -33.91
C LEU A 866 0.10 -13.66 -35.15
N LYS A 867 -0.57 -14.42 -36.03
CA LYS A 867 -1.36 -13.88 -37.13
C LYS A 867 -2.78 -13.66 -36.64
N VAL A 868 -3.05 -12.47 -36.14
CA VAL A 868 -4.36 -12.10 -35.60
C VAL A 868 -5.24 -11.55 -36.71
N LYS A 869 -6.41 -12.17 -36.90
CA LYS A 869 -7.44 -11.74 -37.84
C LYS A 869 -8.25 -10.58 -37.28
N ALA A 870 -8.72 -10.72 -36.04
CA ALA A 870 -9.47 -9.70 -35.31
C ALA A 870 -9.35 -9.94 -33.80
N GLY A 871 -9.53 -8.89 -33.02
CA GLY A 871 -9.79 -8.95 -31.59
C GLY A 871 -11.25 -8.61 -31.29
N ARG A 872 -11.77 -9.12 -30.19
CA ARG A 872 -13.06 -8.73 -29.63
C ARG A 872 -12.91 -8.48 -28.15
N ASP A 873 -13.25 -7.30 -27.69
CA ASP A 873 -13.43 -7.07 -26.26
C ASP A 873 -14.64 -7.86 -25.77
N VAL A 874 -14.43 -8.81 -24.87
CA VAL A 874 -15.46 -9.77 -24.48
C VAL A 874 -16.52 -9.14 -23.58
N LEU A 875 -16.21 -8.02 -22.91
CA LEU A 875 -17.12 -7.31 -22.03
C LEU A 875 -17.95 -6.29 -22.82
N SER A 876 -17.30 -5.45 -23.64
CA SER A 876 -17.98 -4.40 -24.39
C SER A 876 -18.58 -4.88 -25.72
N GLY A 877 -18.08 -5.99 -26.26
CA GLY A 877 -18.41 -6.47 -27.61
C GLY A 877 -17.71 -5.70 -28.74
N GLU A 878 -16.86 -4.73 -28.42
CA GLU A 878 -16.10 -3.94 -29.40
C GLU A 878 -15.23 -4.85 -30.27
N VAL A 879 -15.33 -4.68 -31.60
CA VAL A 879 -14.47 -5.38 -32.56
C VAL A 879 -13.23 -4.54 -32.82
N LEU A 880 -12.08 -5.14 -32.57
CA LEU A 880 -10.76 -4.52 -32.63
C LEU A 880 -10.00 -5.09 -33.82
N VAL A 881 -9.69 -4.28 -34.83
CA VAL A 881 -9.02 -4.76 -36.04
C VAL A 881 -7.54 -4.37 -35.99
N PRO A 882 -6.60 -5.34 -35.91
CA PRO A 882 -5.17 -5.05 -35.98
C PRO A 882 -4.79 -4.34 -37.27
N ARG A 883 -3.86 -3.38 -37.19
CA ARG A 883 -3.25 -2.72 -38.36
C ARG A 883 -1.74 -2.92 -38.28
N GLN A 884 -1.15 -3.41 -39.37
CA GLN A 884 0.31 -3.64 -39.45
C GLN A 884 0.86 -4.47 -38.27
N GLY A 885 0.13 -5.51 -37.85
CA GLY A 885 0.52 -6.36 -36.72
C GLY A 885 0.42 -5.70 -35.35
N ARG A 886 -0.29 -4.58 -35.23
CA ARG A 886 -0.44 -3.80 -33.99
C ARG A 886 -1.90 -3.53 -33.67
N LEU A 887 -2.21 -3.42 -32.38
CA LEU A 887 -3.52 -2.99 -31.88
C LEU A 887 -3.32 -1.91 -30.80
N VAL A 888 -3.87 -0.72 -31.04
CA VAL A 888 -3.79 0.41 -30.11
C VAL A 888 -5.15 0.57 -29.43
N LEU A 889 -5.16 0.66 -28.10
CA LEU A 889 -6.38 0.87 -27.34
C LEU A 889 -6.11 1.58 -26.01
N THR A 890 -7.18 1.94 -25.31
CA THR A 890 -7.13 2.53 -23.97
C THR A 890 -7.78 1.60 -22.95
N ILE A 891 -7.07 1.33 -21.86
CA ILE A 891 -7.59 0.70 -20.64
C ILE A 891 -8.27 1.80 -19.80
N PRO A 892 -9.56 1.67 -19.44
CA PRO A 892 -10.22 2.69 -18.63
C PRO A 892 -9.67 2.74 -17.19
N ALA A 893 -9.69 3.91 -16.56
CA ALA A 893 -9.19 4.11 -15.20
C ALA A 893 -9.89 3.18 -14.19
N GLY A 894 -9.11 2.53 -13.32
CA GLY A 894 -9.63 1.73 -12.22
C GLY A 894 -10.24 0.38 -12.63
N VAL A 895 -10.22 0.02 -13.91
CA VAL A 895 -10.72 -1.27 -14.41
C VAL A 895 -9.74 -1.91 -15.41
N PHE A 896 -10.24 -2.76 -16.31
CA PHE A 896 -9.45 -3.60 -17.21
C PHE A 896 -10.20 -3.83 -18.52
N ARG A 897 -9.49 -4.36 -19.52
CA ARG A 897 -10.01 -4.82 -20.81
C ARG A 897 -9.67 -6.30 -20.97
N ILE A 898 -10.60 -7.10 -21.47
CA ILE A 898 -10.39 -8.53 -21.76
C ILE A 898 -10.73 -8.76 -23.22
N ILE A 899 -9.75 -9.19 -24.00
CA ILE A 899 -9.83 -9.25 -25.46
C ILE A 899 -9.56 -10.68 -25.92
N ASP A 900 -10.49 -11.26 -26.66
CA ASP A 900 -10.25 -12.50 -27.39
C ASP A 900 -9.71 -12.18 -28.78
N LEU A 901 -8.53 -12.70 -29.08
CA LEU A 901 -7.85 -12.59 -30.36
C LEU A 901 -8.14 -13.85 -31.19
N GLU A 902 -8.78 -13.68 -32.35
CA GLU A 902 -9.00 -14.73 -33.34
C GLU A 902 -7.75 -14.85 -34.23
N LEU A 903 -7.19 -16.05 -34.32
CA LEU A 903 -6.01 -16.37 -35.13
C LEU A 903 -6.43 -16.84 -36.54
N MET A 904 -5.56 -16.59 -37.53
CA MET A 904 -5.73 -17.02 -38.92
C MET A 904 -5.56 -18.52 -39.13
#